data_AF-A0A922ELQ5-F1
#
_entry.id   AF-A0A922ELQ5-F1
#
_cell.length_a   1.000
_cell.length_b   1.000
_cell.length_c   1.000
_cell.angle_alpha   90.00
_cell.angle_beta   90.00
_cell.angle_gamma   90.00
#
_symmetry.space_group_name_H-M   'P 1'
#
loop_
_entity.id
_entity.type
_entity.pdbx_description
1 polymer ?
#
loop_
_entity_poly.entity_id
_entity_poly.type
_entity_poly.pdbx_seq_one_letter_code
_entity_poly.pdbx_strand_id
1 'polypeptide(L)'
;MAASDCMLGKIGYGTVSEALAYKLPFVFVRRDYFNEEPFLRNMLEYYQGGVEMIRRDLLTGHWKPYLERAISLKPCYEGGINGGEVAAQILQETAIGKNYTSDKLSGARRLRDAIILGYQLQRVPGRDILIPEWYASAENELGISSGSPTYQKSENSYLTNSCTEDFEILHGDPQGFPDTIMFLKSLAELDVVSESERTPEKRQIRERKAAAGLFNWEEEIFVARAPGRLDVMGGIADYSGSLVLQLPIREACHVAVQRNHPSKHRLWNHALARQQAKGQGLTPVLEIVSYGSELSNRGPTFDMDLADFMDGEQPMSYEKAKKYFARDPSQKWAAYVAGTILVLMTELGVRFENSISMLVSSAVPEGKGVSSSAAVEVASMSALSAAHGLSISARDLALLCQKVENHIVGAPCGVMDQMTSACGEANKLLAMVCQPAEIVGLVEIPSHIRFWGIDSGIRHSVGGADYGSVRIGAFMGRKMIKSIASSMFSQSLPSSSGENIDELEDGGVELIEAEASLDYLCNLSPHRYEAFYAKMLPESMLGEKFLEKYADHNDSVTVIDPKRNYGVTAAAKHPIYENFRVKAFKALLTSATSDEQLTALGELLYQCHYSYSACGLGSDGTDRLAKLVQAMQHSKSDDGTLYGAKITGGGSGGTVCVVGKNCLRSSQQIIEIQQRYKNATGYLPFVFEGSSPGAGRFGHLKIRRRTSSKLT
;
A
#
# COMPACT_ATOMS: atom_id res chain seq x y z
N MET A 1 26.73 2.07 39.61
CA MET A 1 26.32 0.67 39.35
C MET A 1 24.80 0.65 39.36
N ALA A 2 24.17 0.10 38.33
CA ALA A 2 22.73 -0.04 38.27
C ALA A 2 22.23 -1.09 39.28
N ALA A 3 21.02 -0.91 39.81
CA ALA A 3 20.40 -1.82 40.78
C ALA A 3 19.67 -3.02 40.13
N SER A 4 19.68 -3.14 38.80
CA SER A 4 18.93 -4.13 38.02
C SER A 4 19.69 -4.53 36.75
N ASP A 5 19.55 -5.78 36.32
CA ASP A 5 20.19 -6.30 35.09
C ASP A 5 19.46 -5.89 33.79
N CYS A 6 18.20 -5.50 33.88
CA CYS A 6 17.41 -4.97 32.76
C CYS A 6 16.26 -4.09 33.27
N MET A 7 15.80 -3.18 32.42
CA MET A 7 14.62 -2.36 32.65
C MET A 7 13.43 -2.89 31.84
N LEU A 8 12.23 -2.91 32.43
CA LEU A 8 10.99 -3.24 31.73
C LEU A 8 10.02 -2.05 31.86
N GLY A 9 9.47 -1.56 30.75
CA GLY A 9 8.53 -0.43 30.86
C GLY A 9 7.95 0.11 29.57
N LYS A 10 7.33 1.29 29.68
CA LYS A 10 6.80 2.03 28.53
C LYS A 10 7.91 2.82 27.86
N ILE A 11 7.94 2.82 26.53
CA ILE A 11 8.91 3.64 25.79
C ILE A 11 8.61 5.14 25.96
N GLY A 12 9.65 5.91 26.30
CA GLY A 12 9.58 7.34 26.60
C GLY A 12 10.97 7.95 26.75
N TYR A 13 11.07 9.28 26.68
CA TYR A 13 12.36 9.98 26.72
C TYR A 13 13.17 9.67 27.99
N GLY A 14 12.54 9.80 29.16
CA GLY A 14 13.20 9.54 30.44
C GLY A 14 13.70 8.09 30.55
N THR A 15 12.83 7.13 30.30
CA THR A 15 13.16 5.70 30.42
C THR A 15 14.23 5.24 29.42
N VAL A 16 14.19 5.74 28.18
CA VAL A 16 15.22 5.43 27.18
C VAL A 16 16.55 6.08 27.54
N SER A 17 16.53 7.35 27.94
CA SER A 17 17.74 8.05 28.35
C SER A 17 18.42 7.39 29.55
N GLU A 18 17.64 6.92 30.52
CA GLU A 18 18.12 6.23 31.72
C GLU A 18 18.68 4.85 31.38
N ALA A 19 17.98 4.07 30.54
CA ALA A 19 18.48 2.79 30.06
C ALA A 19 19.82 2.92 29.34
N LEU A 20 19.96 3.92 28.47
CA LEU A 20 21.21 4.19 27.75
C LEU A 20 22.31 4.67 28.70
N ALA A 21 22.03 5.65 29.56
CA ALA A 21 22.97 6.20 30.54
C ALA A 21 23.60 5.13 31.44
N TYR A 22 22.80 4.16 31.87
CA TYR A 22 23.27 3.07 32.74
C TYR A 22 23.69 1.81 31.97
N LYS A 23 23.70 1.85 30.63
CA LYS A 23 24.00 0.70 29.76
C LYS A 23 23.15 -0.53 30.11
N LEU A 24 21.88 -0.31 30.40
CA LEU A 24 20.92 -1.35 30.75
C LEU A 24 20.08 -1.76 29.54
N PRO A 25 19.93 -3.07 29.29
CA PRO A 25 18.93 -3.57 28.36
C PRO A 25 17.52 -3.10 28.77
N PHE A 26 16.77 -2.55 27.83
CA PHE A 26 15.42 -2.05 28.02
C PHE A 26 14.42 -2.88 27.21
N VAL A 27 13.61 -3.64 27.93
CA VAL A 27 12.45 -4.35 27.39
C VAL A 27 11.27 -3.39 27.40
N PHE A 28 10.72 -3.07 26.24
CA PHE A 28 9.65 -2.07 26.13
C PHE A 28 8.44 -2.58 25.37
N VAL A 29 7.27 -2.03 25.72
CA VAL A 29 6.03 -2.23 24.96
C VAL A 29 5.71 -0.98 24.15
N ARG A 30 5.23 -1.18 22.92
CA ARG A 30 4.79 -0.11 22.03
C ARG A 30 3.69 0.74 22.67
N ARG A 31 3.71 2.03 22.33
CA ARG A 31 2.70 3.03 22.63
C ARG A 31 2.06 3.49 21.33
N ASP A 32 0.86 2.95 21.08
CA ASP A 32 -0.02 3.49 20.06
C ASP A 32 -0.18 5.00 20.28
N TYR A 33 -0.04 5.79 19.21
CA TYR A 33 -0.16 7.26 19.20
C TYR A 33 0.96 8.08 19.87
N PHE A 34 2.12 7.48 20.17
CA PHE A 34 3.30 8.23 20.61
C PHE A 34 4.20 8.61 19.42
N ASN A 35 4.13 9.87 18.99
CA ASN A 35 4.78 10.37 17.77
C ASN A 35 6.31 10.15 17.76
N GLU A 36 6.93 10.14 18.92
CA GLU A 36 8.37 10.06 19.13
C GLU A 36 8.86 8.61 19.33
N GLU A 37 7.95 7.63 19.43
CA GLU A 37 8.30 6.20 19.58
C GLU A 37 9.29 5.71 18.52
N PRO A 38 9.09 5.95 17.21
CA PRO A 38 9.99 5.42 16.19
C PRO A 38 11.43 5.93 16.35
N PHE A 39 11.59 7.17 16.82
CA PHE A 39 12.92 7.75 17.06
C PHE A 39 13.61 7.09 18.26
N LEU A 40 12.89 6.95 19.38
CA LEU A 40 13.42 6.31 20.58
C LEU A 40 13.73 4.83 20.36
N ARG A 41 12.91 4.13 19.57
CA ARG A 41 13.17 2.75 19.18
C ARG A 41 14.46 2.61 18.37
N ASN A 42 14.63 3.45 17.34
CA ASN A 42 15.84 3.45 16.53
C ASN A 42 17.08 3.78 17.37
N MET A 43 16.95 4.63 18.39
CA MET A 43 18.03 4.95 19.32
C MET A 43 18.42 3.74 20.17
N LEU A 44 17.45 3.04 20.75
CA LEU A 44 17.69 1.81 21.50
C LEU A 44 18.29 0.70 20.61
N GLU A 45 17.87 0.60 19.36
CA GLU A 45 18.43 -0.34 18.39
C GLU A 45 19.89 0.02 18.04
N TYR A 46 20.15 1.30 17.76
CA TYR A 46 21.49 1.80 17.44
C TYR A 46 22.50 1.52 18.56
N TYR A 47 22.10 1.75 19.81
CA TYR A 47 22.94 1.48 20.98
C TYR A 47 22.80 0.06 21.54
N GLN A 48 22.17 -0.86 20.81
CA GLN A 48 22.02 -2.27 21.16
C GLN A 48 21.40 -2.51 22.55
N GLY A 49 20.48 -1.63 22.95
CA GLY A 49 19.87 -1.63 24.28
C GLY A 49 18.37 -1.93 24.30
N GLY A 50 17.72 -2.23 23.17
CA GLY A 50 16.27 -2.40 23.10
C GLY A 50 15.80 -3.83 22.81
N VAL A 51 14.79 -4.29 23.55
CA VAL A 51 13.99 -5.48 23.22
C VAL A 51 12.51 -5.09 23.19
N GLU A 52 11.88 -5.19 22.03
CA GLU A 52 10.44 -4.94 21.91
C GLU A 52 9.64 -6.17 22.39
N MET A 53 8.73 -5.95 23.34
CA MET A 53 7.78 -6.93 23.85
C MET A 53 6.37 -6.58 23.35
N ILE A 54 5.67 -7.56 22.82
CA ILE A 54 4.28 -7.35 22.39
C ILE A 54 3.37 -7.21 23.63
N ARG A 55 2.35 -6.36 23.52
CA ARG A 55 1.45 -6.02 24.63
C ARG A 55 0.78 -7.25 25.25
N ARG A 56 0.44 -8.26 24.43
CA ARG A 56 -0.12 -9.54 24.89
C ARG A 56 0.80 -10.23 25.89
N ASP A 57 2.08 -10.33 25.58
CA ASP A 57 3.04 -11.09 26.37
C ASP A 57 3.39 -10.33 27.67
N LEU A 58 3.35 -8.99 27.64
CA LEU A 58 3.37 -8.18 28.86
C LEU A 58 2.17 -8.52 29.76
N LEU A 59 0.95 -8.50 29.22
CA LEU A 59 -0.29 -8.70 29.99
C LEU A 59 -0.49 -10.14 30.48
N THR A 60 0.04 -11.12 29.76
CA THR A 60 -0.08 -12.56 30.08
C THR A 60 1.09 -13.09 30.91
N GLY A 61 2.08 -12.25 31.23
CA GLY A 61 3.24 -12.64 32.04
C GLY A 61 4.28 -13.49 31.29
N HIS A 62 4.21 -13.59 29.96
CA HIS A 62 5.14 -14.37 29.15
C HIS A 62 6.47 -13.61 28.89
N TRP A 63 7.16 -13.21 29.96
CA TRP A 63 8.30 -12.28 29.86
C TRP A 63 9.64 -12.98 29.62
N LYS A 64 9.74 -14.27 29.96
CA LYS A 64 11.00 -15.04 29.96
C LYS A 64 11.82 -14.91 28.66
N PRO A 65 11.25 -15.07 27.44
CA PRO A 65 12.05 -14.98 26.21
C PRO A 65 12.63 -13.58 25.98
N TYR A 66 11.91 -12.54 26.40
CA TYR A 66 12.32 -11.15 26.26
C TYR A 66 13.42 -10.78 27.25
N LEU A 67 13.33 -11.28 28.50
CA LEU A 67 14.35 -11.08 29.52
C LEU A 67 15.65 -11.82 29.18
N GLU A 68 15.56 -13.07 28.70
CA GLU A 68 16.72 -13.84 28.23
C GLU A 68 17.43 -13.13 27.07
N ARG A 69 16.65 -12.59 26.12
CA ARG A 69 17.19 -11.76 25.04
C ARG A 69 17.82 -10.48 25.56
N ALA A 70 17.18 -9.80 26.52
CA ALA A 70 17.70 -8.56 27.10
C ALA A 70 19.05 -8.76 27.77
N ILE A 71 19.22 -9.83 28.55
CA ILE A 71 20.48 -10.17 29.23
C ILE A 71 21.62 -10.45 28.23
N SER A 72 21.30 -10.94 27.02
CA SER A 72 22.31 -11.17 25.97
C SER A 72 22.81 -9.89 25.29
N LEU A 73 22.12 -8.76 25.49
CA LEU A 73 22.51 -7.48 24.89
C LEU A 73 23.74 -6.88 25.57
N LYS A 74 24.50 -6.10 24.80
CA LYS A 74 25.65 -5.32 25.28
C LYS A 74 25.47 -3.84 24.93
N PRO A 75 24.68 -3.09 25.71
CA PRO A 75 24.42 -1.68 25.42
C PRO A 75 25.72 -0.87 25.37
N CYS A 76 25.89 -0.05 24.33
CA CYS A 76 27.18 0.57 23.98
C CYS A 76 27.19 2.11 24.06
N TYR A 77 26.32 2.70 24.88
CA TYR A 77 26.20 4.15 25.03
C TYR A 77 27.26 4.74 25.97
N GLU A 78 28.11 5.65 25.48
CA GLU A 78 29.22 6.26 26.25
C GLU A 78 28.99 7.76 26.61
N GLY A 79 27.75 8.25 26.51
CA GLY A 79 27.40 9.64 26.84
C GLY A 79 27.10 9.87 28.33
N GLY A 80 26.59 11.06 28.66
CA GLY A 80 26.31 11.48 30.04
C GLY A 80 25.23 10.64 30.76
N ILE A 81 25.14 10.79 32.08
CA ILE A 81 24.22 10.02 32.94
C ILE A 81 22.92 10.75 33.30
N ASN A 82 22.84 12.05 33.04
CA ASN A 82 21.64 12.84 33.26
C ASN A 82 20.81 12.82 31.98
N GLY A 83 19.71 12.07 31.96
CA GLY A 83 18.89 11.90 30.77
C GLY A 83 18.36 13.20 30.15
N GLY A 84 18.15 14.24 30.97
CA GLY A 84 17.78 15.58 30.52
C GLY A 84 18.94 16.32 29.88
N GLU A 85 20.14 16.25 30.45
CA GLU A 85 21.36 16.84 29.87
C GLU A 85 21.83 16.08 28.64
N VAL A 86 21.69 14.75 28.62
CA VAL A 86 21.95 13.89 27.46
C VAL A 86 21.02 14.26 26.32
N ALA A 87 19.71 14.35 26.59
CA ALA A 87 18.76 14.82 25.61
C ALA A 87 19.13 16.24 25.17
N ALA A 88 19.33 17.18 26.09
CA ALA A 88 19.68 18.56 25.76
C ALA A 88 20.98 18.67 24.94
N GLN A 89 22.00 17.89 25.27
CA GLN A 89 23.29 17.87 24.59
C GLN A 89 23.19 17.21 23.22
N ILE A 90 22.46 16.11 23.07
CA ILE A 90 22.15 15.52 21.76
C ILE A 90 21.38 16.51 20.91
N LEU A 91 20.40 17.22 21.48
CA LEU A 91 19.62 18.24 20.79
C LEU A 91 20.48 19.46 20.43
N GLN A 92 21.41 19.87 21.30
CA GLN A 92 22.34 20.98 21.10
C GLN A 92 23.41 20.66 20.06
N GLU A 93 24.05 19.49 20.15
CA GLU A 93 25.03 18.97 19.18
C GLU A 93 24.39 18.78 17.79
N THR A 94 23.12 18.38 17.76
CA THR A 94 22.28 18.31 16.56
C THR A 94 21.95 19.71 16.01
N ALA A 95 21.69 20.69 16.88
CA ALA A 95 21.39 22.06 16.47
C ALA A 95 22.62 22.84 15.96
N ILE A 96 23.82 22.53 16.47
CA ILE A 96 25.10 23.17 16.07
C ILE A 96 25.86 22.40 14.99
N GLY A 97 25.32 21.28 14.49
CA GLY A 97 25.86 20.56 13.34
C GLY A 97 27.16 19.77 13.61
N LYS A 98 27.40 19.30 14.84
CA LYS A 98 28.65 18.61 15.20
C LYS A 98 28.68 17.12 14.86
N ASN A 99 27.53 16.45 14.80
CA ASN A 99 27.41 15.03 14.44
C ASN A 99 26.82 14.87 13.03
N TYR A 100 27.68 14.94 12.03
CA TYR A 100 27.38 14.59 10.65
C TYR A 100 27.51 13.07 10.45
N THR A 101 26.39 12.41 10.22
CA THR A 101 26.31 11.29 9.27
C THR A 101 25.27 11.68 8.22
N SER A 102 25.62 11.55 6.94
CA SER A 102 24.80 11.98 5.82
C SER A 102 23.37 11.40 5.86
N ASP A 103 22.41 12.20 5.40
CA ASP A 103 21.08 11.83 4.90
C ASP A 103 19.85 11.71 5.83
N LYS A 104 19.75 12.41 6.98
CA LYS A 104 18.45 12.55 7.69
C LYS A 104 18.19 13.95 8.28
N LEU A 105 17.43 14.77 7.54
CA LEU A 105 17.04 16.15 7.91
C LEU A 105 15.72 16.28 8.73
N SER A 106 15.06 15.19 9.14
CA SER A 106 13.68 15.27 9.64
C SER A 106 13.51 15.55 11.15
N GLY A 107 14.47 15.17 12.00
CA GLY A 107 14.37 15.35 13.46
C GLY A 107 14.68 16.78 13.92
N ALA A 108 15.77 17.35 13.43
CA ALA A 108 16.29 18.64 13.87
C ALA A 108 15.37 19.82 13.50
N ARG A 109 14.77 19.78 12.31
CA ARG A 109 13.87 20.85 11.84
C ARG A 109 12.54 20.87 12.61
N ARG A 110 11.95 19.69 12.85
CA ARG A 110 10.73 19.54 13.66
C ARG A 110 10.93 19.97 15.11
N LEU A 111 12.08 19.62 15.70
CA LEU A 111 12.43 20.06 17.05
C LEU A 111 12.64 21.58 17.12
N ARG A 112 13.38 22.16 16.17
CA ARG A 112 13.57 23.61 16.08
C ARG A 112 12.24 24.32 15.94
N ASP A 113 11.36 23.84 15.08
CA ASP A 113 10.05 24.46 14.84
C ASP A 113 9.14 24.29 16.08
N ALA A 114 9.20 23.15 16.79
CA ALA A 114 8.48 22.96 18.06
C ALA A 114 9.02 23.84 19.21
N ILE A 115 10.34 24.06 19.27
CA ILE A 115 10.97 24.98 20.25
C ILE A 115 10.61 26.42 19.90
N ILE A 116 10.73 26.84 18.65
CA ILE A 116 10.40 28.21 18.21
C ILE A 116 8.90 28.50 18.41
N LEU A 117 8.01 27.58 18.03
CA LEU A 117 6.55 27.74 18.19
C LEU A 117 6.10 27.60 19.65
N GLY A 118 6.73 26.70 20.42
CA GLY A 118 6.50 26.57 21.87
C GLY A 118 6.97 27.79 22.66
N TYR A 119 8.09 28.40 22.27
CA TYR A 119 8.61 29.63 22.89
C TYR A 119 7.79 30.88 22.50
N GLN A 120 7.20 30.89 21.30
CA GLN A 120 6.23 31.92 20.88
C GLN A 120 4.90 31.85 21.65
N LEU A 121 4.47 30.65 22.07
CA LEU A 121 3.29 30.47 22.91
C LEU A 121 3.49 30.92 24.38
N GLN A 122 4.74 31.01 24.84
CA GLN A 122 5.08 31.38 26.23
C GLN A 122 5.29 32.89 26.47
N ARG A 123 5.21 33.73 25.44
CA ARG A 123 5.32 35.20 25.59
C ARG A 123 4.07 35.94 25.13
N VAL A 124 2.96 35.67 25.81
CA VAL A 124 1.89 36.66 25.98
C VAL A 124 1.90 37.05 27.45
N PRO A 125 2.37 38.26 27.82
CA PRO A 125 2.35 38.70 29.22
C PRO A 125 0.91 38.80 29.71
N GLY A 126 0.57 38.12 30.81
CA GLY A 126 -0.63 38.41 31.60
C GLY A 126 -1.77 37.38 31.62
N ARG A 127 -1.56 36.10 31.29
CA ARG A 127 -2.52 35.05 31.65
C ARG A 127 -1.81 33.81 32.20
N ASP A 128 -1.84 33.64 33.51
CA ASP A 128 -1.70 32.33 34.14
C ASP A 128 -2.93 31.50 33.72
N ILE A 129 -2.72 30.35 33.06
CA ILE A 129 -3.82 29.47 32.66
C ILE A 129 -3.60 28.06 33.23
N LEU A 130 -4.60 27.63 33.98
CA LEU A 130 -4.85 26.29 34.52
C LEU A 130 -4.60 25.16 33.51
N ILE A 131 -4.33 23.97 34.06
CA ILE A 131 -4.26 22.71 33.31
C ILE A 131 -5.50 22.58 32.41
N PRO A 132 -5.33 22.38 31.09
CA PRO A 132 -6.45 22.27 30.16
C PRO A 132 -7.40 21.10 30.48
N GLU A 133 -8.72 21.33 30.36
CA GLU A 133 -9.77 20.34 30.66
C GLU A 133 -9.68 19.02 29.86
N TRP A 134 -8.99 18.99 28.72
CA TRP A 134 -8.78 17.74 27.97
C TRP A 134 -7.97 16.69 28.73
N TYR A 135 -7.27 17.08 29.80
CA TYR A 135 -6.55 16.16 30.68
C TYR A 135 -7.48 15.43 31.68
N ALA A 136 -8.70 15.96 31.92
CA ALA A 136 -9.67 15.38 32.86
C ALA A 136 -10.75 14.51 32.16
N SER A 137 -10.91 14.61 30.84
CA SER A 137 -12.01 13.95 30.11
C SER A 137 -11.69 12.58 29.52
N ALA A 138 -10.49 12.03 29.76
CA ALA A 138 -10.02 10.80 29.11
C ALA A 138 -10.57 9.48 29.71
N GLU A 139 -11.43 9.51 30.75
CA GLU A 139 -11.91 8.29 31.42
C GLU A 139 -13.39 7.92 31.16
N ASN A 140 -14.19 8.72 30.42
CA ASN A 140 -15.65 8.49 30.36
C ASN A 140 -16.30 8.33 28.97
N GLU A 141 -15.56 8.17 27.87
CA GLU A 141 -16.15 7.91 26.53
C GLU A 141 -16.00 6.45 26.05
N LEU A 142 -16.07 5.49 26.98
CA LEU A 142 -16.32 4.08 26.68
C LEU A 142 -17.77 3.72 27.03
N GLY A 143 -18.71 4.20 26.23
CA GLY A 143 -20.12 3.88 26.41
C GLY A 143 -21.02 4.48 25.34
N ILE A 144 -21.54 3.60 24.46
CA ILE A 144 -22.79 3.75 23.70
C ILE A 144 -22.73 4.63 22.43
N SER A 145 -22.68 3.97 21.27
CA SER A 145 -23.66 4.22 20.20
C SER A 145 -23.87 2.94 19.39
N SER A 146 -24.86 2.18 19.81
CA SER A 146 -25.49 1.11 19.05
C SER A 146 -26.54 1.73 18.12
N GLY A 147 -26.22 1.88 16.84
CA GLY A 147 -27.15 2.31 15.80
C GLY A 147 -27.03 1.39 14.58
N SER A 148 -27.87 0.36 14.53
CA SER A 148 -28.11 -0.40 13.30
C SER A 148 -28.88 0.49 12.33
N PRO A 149 -28.50 0.60 11.04
CA PRO A 149 -29.37 1.25 10.06
C PRO A 149 -30.50 0.28 9.71
N THR A 150 -31.66 0.51 10.32
CA THR A 150 -32.92 -0.10 9.88
C THR A 150 -33.17 0.24 8.42
N TYR A 151 -33.22 -0.81 7.60
CA TYR A 151 -33.58 -0.78 6.19
C TYR A 151 -35.04 -0.33 6.03
N GLN A 152 -35.26 0.96 5.77
CA GLN A 152 -36.56 1.45 5.28
C GLN A 152 -36.56 1.42 3.75
N LYS A 153 -37.41 0.54 3.21
CA LYS A 153 -37.81 0.53 1.81
C LYS A 153 -38.68 1.77 1.57
N SER A 154 -38.15 2.79 0.90
CA SER A 154 -38.97 3.82 0.26
C SER A 154 -38.25 4.41 -0.97
N GLU A 155 -38.84 4.12 -2.13
CA GLU A 155 -38.86 4.91 -3.37
C GLU A 155 -37.52 5.37 -3.99
N ASN A 156 -36.99 4.47 -4.82
CA ASN A 156 -35.82 4.63 -5.69
C ASN A 156 -36.01 5.62 -6.88
N SER A 157 -36.93 6.58 -6.80
CA SER A 157 -37.30 7.44 -7.94
C SER A 157 -36.94 8.93 -7.79
N TYR A 158 -36.56 9.40 -6.58
CA TYR A 158 -36.39 10.84 -6.33
C TYR A 158 -34.96 11.28 -5.99
N LEU A 159 -34.02 10.35 -5.75
CA LEU A 159 -32.63 10.68 -5.36
C LEU A 159 -31.67 10.89 -6.56
N THR A 160 -32.10 10.55 -7.77
CA THR A 160 -31.27 10.61 -8.99
C THR A 160 -31.23 11.99 -9.65
N ASN A 161 -32.08 12.95 -9.25
CA ASN A 161 -32.20 14.24 -9.95
C ASN A 161 -31.46 15.43 -9.33
N SER A 162 -30.82 15.32 -8.14
CA SER A 162 -30.33 16.52 -7.42
C SER A 162 -28.83 16.86 -7.55
N CYS A 163 -28.01 16.03 -8.20
CA CYS A 163 -26.54 16.25 -8.27
C CYS A 163 -26.11 17.04 -9.53
N THR A 164 -26.87 16.92 -10.62
CA THR A 164 -26.65 17.64 -11.88
C THR A 164 -27.07 19.11 -11.80
N GLU A 165 -27.71 19.52 -10.71
CA GLU A 165 -28.10 20.91 -10.44
C GLU A 165 -26.91 21.79 -10.06
N ASP A 166 -25.84 21.21 -9.51
CA ASP A 166 -24.69 21.98 -9.06
C ASP A 166 -23.60 22.15 -10.13
N PHE A 167 -23.37 21.12 -10.94
CA PHE A 167 -22.36 21.13 -11.99
C PHE A 167 -23.00 20.98 -13.38
N GLU A 168 -22.46 21.72 -14.34
CA GLU A 168 -22.63 21.45 -15.76
C GLU A 168 -21.64 20.32 -16.15
N ILE A 169 -22.15 19.22 -16.70
CA ILE A 169 -21.33 18.12 -17.21
C ILE A 169 -21.03 18.39 -18.69
N LEU A 170 -19.80 18.79 -18.98
CA LEU A 170 -19.31 19.13 -20.33
C LEU A 170 -18.85 17.88 -21.11
N HIS A 171 -18.43 16.83 -20.41
CA HIS A 171 -18.02 15.55 -20.98
C HIS A 171 -18.17 14.42 -19.95
N GLY A 172 -18.44 13.21 -20.45
CA GLY A 172 -18.61 12.00 -19.65
C GLY A 172 -20.02 11.85 -19.08
N ASP A 173 -20.27 10.74 -18.39
CA ASP A 173 -21.55 10.43 -17.79
C ASP A 173 -21.37 9.90 -16.35
N PRO A 174 -21.84 10.61 -15.32
CA PRO A 174 -21.78 10.12 -13.94
C PRO A 174 -22.89 9.10 -13.61
N GLN A 175 -23.86 8.86 -14.51
CA GLN A 175 -24.93 7.89 -14.27
C GLN A 175 -24.38 6.47 -14.11
N GLY A 176 -25.00 5.69 -13.21
CA GLY A 176 -24.53 4.34 -12.87
C GLY A 176 -23.39 4.30 -11.85
N PHE A 177 -22.89 5.46 -11.37
CA PHE A 177 -21.85 5.56 -10.36
C PHE A 177 -22.30 6.36 -9.11
N PRO A 178 -23.00 5.73 -8.16
CA PRO A 178 -23.49 6.41 -6.96
C PRO A 178 -22.39 7.08 -6.14
N ASP A 179 -21.19 6.48 -6.10
CA ASP A 179 -20.02 7.02 -5.43
C ASP A 179 -19.47 8.28 -6.12
N THR A 180 -19.50 8.34 -7.45
CA THR A 180 -19.18 9.55 -8.22
C THR A 180 -20.19 10.67 -7.98
N ILE A 181 -21.48 10.34 -7.90
CA ILE A 181 -22.52 11.31 -7.55
C ILE A 181 -22.28 11.89 -6.15
N MET A 182 -21.94 11.05 -5.17
CA MET A 182 -21.60 11.49 -3.82
C MET A 182 -20.32 12.33 -3.77
N PHE A 183 -19.31 11.97 -4.57
CA PHE A 183 -18.09 12.77 -4.73
C PHE A 183 -18.39 14.16 -5.28
N LEU A 184 -19.21 14.28 -6.34
CA LEU A 184 -19.60 15.56 -6.93
C LEU A 184 -20.39 16.43 -5.94
N LYS A 185 -21.29 15.84 -5.15
CA LYS A 185 -21.98 16.56 -4.06
C LYS A 185 -21.00 17.10 -3.02
N SER A 186 -20.07 16.26 -2.57
CA SER A 186 -19.04 16.65 -1.61
C SER A 186 -18.12 17.75 -2.16
N LEU A 187 -17.86 17.72 -3.47
CA LEU A 187 -17.09 18.75 -4.18
C LEU A 187 -17.86 20.07 -4.26
N ALA A 188 -19.18 20.05 -4.48
CA ALA A 188 -20.03 21.25 -4.49
C ALA A 188 -20.10 21.93 -3.12
N GLU A 189 -20.13 21.15 -2.03
CA GLU A 189 -20.17 21.67 -0.66
C GLU A 189 -18.91 22.47 -0.29
N LEU A 190 -17.77 22.24 -0.97
CA LEU A 190 -16.53 22.98 -0.73
C LEU A 190 -16.60 24.45 -1.15
N ASP A 191 -17.46 24.78 -2.12
CA ASP A 191 -17.67 26.16 -2.60
C ASP A 191 -18.54 26.98 -1.62
N VAL A 192 -19.35 26.30 -0.80
CA VAL A 192 -20.37 26.92 0.07
C VAL A 192 -19.87 27.22 1.49
N VAL A 193 -18.59 26.92 1.80
CA VAL A 193 -18.06 27.02 3.17
C VAL A 193 -18.08 28.47 3.70
N SER A 194 -19.19 28.81 4.35
CA SER A 194 -19.40 29.93 5.26
C SER A 194 -18.74 29.63 6.61
N GLU A 195 -18.17 30.64 7.26
CA GLU A 195 -17.43 30.56 8.55
C GLU A 195 -18.26 30.06 9.77
N SER A 196 -19.42 29.42 9.59
CA SER A 196 -20.46 29.30 10.62
C SER A 196 -20.81 27.90 11.14
N GLU A 197 -20.01 26.85 10.88
CA GLU A 197 -20.25 25.54 11.52
C GLU A 197 -19.24 25.21 12.63
N ARG A 198 -19.73 25.22 13.87
CA ARG A 198 -19.02 24.70 15.05
C ARG A 198 -19.08 23.16 15.04
N THR A 199 -17.90 22.54 15.11
CA THR A 199 -17.54 21.11 15.20
C THR A 199 -17.62 20.32 13.87
N PRO A 200 -16.47 19.84 13.36
CA PRO A 200 -15.77 18.64 13.86
C PRO A 200 -14.26 18.83 14.09
N GLU A 201 -13.53 17.75 14.41
CA GLU A 201 -12.11 17.70 14.77
C GLU A 201 -11.19 18.63 13.93
N LYS A 202 -10.21 19.28 14.58
CA LYS A 202 -9.30 20.30 13.98
C LYS A 202 -8.66 19.93 12.63
N ARG A 203 -8.54 18.64 12.31
CA ARG A 203 -7.96 18.13 11.06
C ARG A 203 -8.91 18.21 9.88
N GLN A 204 -10.18 17.86 10.05
CA GLN A 204 -11.21 17.96 9.00
C GLN A 204 -11.41 19.44 8.58
N ILE A 205 -11.28 20.37 9.54
CA ILE A 205 -11.29 21.81 9.27
C ILE A 205 -10.15 22.24 8.33
N ARG A 206 -8.95 21.66 8.45
CA ARG A 206 -7.79 22.02 7.61
C ARG A 206 -7.95 21.53 6.17
N GLU A 207 -8.39 20.28 6.00
CA GLU A 207 -8.65 19.68 4.68
C GLU A 207 -9.73 20.46 3.92
N ARG A 208 -10.88 20.71 4.56
CA ARG A 208 -11.97 21.49 3.97
C ARG A 208 -11.55 22.91 3.61
N LYS A 209 -10.81 23.60 4.50
CA LYS A 209 -10.34 24.96 4.22
C LYS A 209 -9.35 25.01 3.05
N ALA A 210 -8.44 24.04 2.95
CA ALA A 210 -7.52 23.95 1.82
C ALA A 210 -8.25 23.65 0.51
N ALA A 211 -9.22 22.72 0.55
CA ALA A 211 -10.00 22.32 -0.61
C ALA A 211 -10.96 23.42 -1.12
N ALA A 212 -11.55 24.22 -0.24
CA ALA A 212 -12.44 25.33 -0.60
C ALA A 212 -11.75 26.40 -1.47
N GLY A 213 -10.46 26.64 -1.23
CA GLY A 213 -9.66 27.61 -2.00
C GLY A 213 -8.95 27.04 -3.23
N LEU A 214 -9.05 25.73 -3.48
CA LEU A 214 -8.19 25.00 -4.41
C LEU A 214 -8.56 25.23 -5.88
N PHE A 215 -9.85 25.34 -6.18
CA PHE A 215 -10.37 25.44 -7.54
C PHE A 215 -10.90 26.85 -7.86
N ASN A 216 -10.75 27.24 -9.11
CA ASN A 216 -11.55 28.29 -9.71
C ASN A 216 -12.84 27.66 -10.26
N TRP A 217 -13.92 27.73 -9.48
CA TRP A 217 -15.16 26.97 -9.73
C TRP A 217 -15.87 27.29 -11.05
N GLU A 218 -15.67 28.49 -11.60
CA GLU A 218 -16.24 28.92 -12.89
C GLU A 218 -15.49 28.31 -14.09
N GLU A 219 -14.30 27.76 -13.86
CA GLU A 219 -13.47 27.14 -14.90
C GLU A 219 -13.62 25.62 -14.91
N GLU A 220 -13.07 24.99 -15.94
CA GLU A 220 -13.21 23.55 -16.18
C GLU A 220 -12.42 22.72 -15.14
N ILE A 221 -13.05 21.68 -14.60
CA ILE A 221 -12.43 20.69 -13.70
C ILE A 221 -12.58 19.32 -14.35
N PHE A 222 -11.51 18.53 -14.34
CA PHE A 222 -11.48 17.17 -14.86
C PHE A 222 -11.54 16.18 -13.70
N VAL A 223 -12.44 15.21 -13.73
CA VAL A 223 -12.59 14.21 -12.69
C VAL A 223 -12.33 12.83 -13.28
N ALA A 224 -11.41 12.07 -12.68
CA ALA A 224 -11.20 10.67 -12.98
C ALA A 224 -11.46 9.81 -11.74
N ARG A 225 -11.69 8.51 -11.98
CA ARG A 225 -12.02 7.53 -10.97
C ARG A 225 -11.29 6.22 -11.25
N ALA A 226 -10.76 5.57 -10.21
CA ALA A 226 -10.16 4.24 -10.34
C ALA A 226 -10.44 3.38 -9.09
N PRO A 227 -10.89 2.12 -9.25
CA PRO A 227 -11.16 1.22 -8.14
C PRO A 227 -9.89 0.65 -7.51
N GLY A 228 -10.00 0.15 -6.28
CA GLY A 228 -9.03 -0.80 -5.75
C GLY A 228 -9.18 -2.18 -6.40
N ARG A 229 -8.54 -3.21 -5.84
CA ARG A 229 -8.67 -4.59 -6.32
C ARG A 229 -8.58 -5.63 -5.22
N LEU A 230 -9.27 -6.74 -5.44
CA LEU A 230 -9.16 -7.97 -4.67
C LEU A 230 -8.42 -9.00 -5.54
N ASP A 231 -7.26 -9.47 -5.08
CA ASP A 231 -6.58 -10.59 -5.73
C ASP A 231 -7.32 -11.89 -5.41
N VAL A 232 -7.99 -12.43 -6.43
CA VAL A 232 -8.78 -13.66 -6.35
C VAL A 232 -7.88 -14.88 -6.52
N MET A 233 -6.93 -14.85 -7.46
CA MET A 233 -5.86 -15.85 -7.61
C MET A 233 -4.66 -15.22 -8.32
N GLY A 234 -3.45 -15.69 -8.01
CA GLY A 234 -2.21 -15.17 -8.60
C GLY A 234 -1.22 -14.67 -7.56
N GLY A 235 -1.74 -14.21 -6.42
CA GLY A 235 -0.95 -13.97 -5.24
C GLY A 235 0.19 -12.97 -5.45
N ILE A 236 1.37 -13.29 -4.94
CA ILE A 236 2.60 -12.49 -5.11
C ILE A 236 3.44 -12.93 -6.32
N ALA A 237 2.84 -13.62 -7.29
CA ALA A 237 3.55 -14.16 -8.46
C ALA A 237 3.62 -13.17 -9.64
N ASP A 238 3.23 -11.90 -9.42
CA ASP A 238 3.15 -10.85 -10.43
C ASP A 238 4.53 -10.48 -11.02
N TYR A 239 5.56 -10.31 -10.20
CA TYR A 239 6.92 -10.04 -10.67
C TYR A 239 7.60 -11.25 -11.33
N SER A 240 7.00 -12.43 -11.23
CA SER A 240 7.53 -13.69 -11.75
C SER A 240 6.79 -14.21 -12.98
N GLY A 241 5.97 -13.37 -13.62
CA GLY A 241 5.34 -13.62 -14.92
C GLY A 241 4.06 -14.45 -14.89
N SER A 242 3.52 -14.78 -13.71
CA SER A 242 2.35 -15.65 -13.60
C SER A 242 1.11 -15.07 -14.30
N LEU A 243 0.21 -15.96 -14.73
CA LEU A 243 -1.19 -15.61 -14.93
C LEU A 243 -1.80 -15.23 -13.57
N VAL A 244 -2.62 -14.20 -13.55
CA VAL A 244 -3.37 -13.75 -12.37
C VAL A 244 -4.83 -13.47 -12.72
N LEU A 245 -5.72 -13.56 -11.73
CA LEU A 245 -7.16 -13.29 -11.84
C LEU A 245 -7.59 -12.29 -10.77
N GLN A 246 -7.90 -11.07 -11.20
CA GLN A 246 -8.10 -9.93 -10.30
C GLN A 246 -9.51 -9.35 -10.41
N LEU A 247 -10.12 -9.06 -9.27
CA LEU A 247 -11.44 -8.44 -9.22
C LEU A 247 -11.30 -6.95 -8.86
N PRO A 248 -11.67 -6.00 -9.73
CA PRO A 248 -11.78 -4.60 -9.31
C PRO A 248 -12.90 -4.46 -8.28
N ILE A 249 -12.58 -4.00 -7.07
CA ILE A 249 -13.57 -3.84 -6.00
C ILE A 249 -14.47 -2.64 -6.27
N ARG A 250 -15.61 -2.57 -5.59
CA ARG A 250 -16.54 -1.45 -5.74
C ARG A 250 -15.93 -0.12 -5.28
N GLU A 251 -15.17 -0.14 -4.19
CA GLU A 251 -14.55 1.04 -3.60
C GLU A 251 -13.52 1.65 -4.56
N ALA A 252 -13.56 2.97 -4.71
CA ALA A 252 -12.73 3.70 -5.67
C ALA A 252 -12.16 5.00 -5.12
N CYS A 253 -11.12 5.45 -5.81
CA CYS A 253 -10.49 6.74 -5.65
C CYS A 253 -10.98 7.69 -6.75
N HIS A 254 -11.36 8.91 -6.35
CA HIS A 254 -11.71 10.01 -7.23
C HIS A 254 -10.63 11.09 -7.15
N VAL A 255 -10.23 11.60 -8.31
CA VAL A 255 -9.29 12.71 -8.42
C VAL A 255 -9.88 13.80 -9.29
N ALA A 256 -9.98 15.01 -8.75
CA ALA A 256 -10.34 16.22 -9.49
C ALA A 256 -9.08 17.04 -9.79
N VAL A 257 -8.92 17.47 -11.04
CA VAL A 257 -7.77 18.24 -11.54
C VAL A 257 -8.24 19.49 -12.25
N GLN A 258 -7.60 20.62 -11.95
CA GLN A 258 -7.75 21.85 -12.72
C GLN A 258 -6.37 22.40 -13.10
N ARG A 259 -6.25 22.85 -14.34
CA ARG A 259 -5.07 23.57 -14.83
C ARG A 259 -5.37 25.05 -14.83
N ASN A 260 -4.47 25.83 -14.26
CA ASN A 260 -4.61 27.27 -14.18
C ASN A 260 -3.34 27.94 -14.70
N HIS A 261 -3.50 28.94 -15.57
CA HIS A 261 -2.37 29.79 -15.93
C HIS A 261 -1.74 30.36 -14.64
N PRO A 262 -0.39 30.41 -14.48
CA PRO A 262 0.24 30.83 -13.23
C PRO A 262 -0.26 32.17 -12.68
N SER A 263 -0.64 33.11 -13.54
CA SER A 263 -1.22 34.41 -13.14
C SER A 263 -2.64 34.35 -12.56
N LYS A 264 -3.40 33.28 -12.85
CA LYS A 264 -4.78 33.06 -12.39
C LYS A 264 -4.86 32.03 -11.26
N HIS A 265 -3.75 31.38 -10.92
CA HIS A 265 -3.72 30.32 -9.93
C HIS A 265 -3.78 30.90 -8.51
N ARG A 266 -4.64 30.30 -7.66
CA ARG A 266 -4.84 30.71 -6.28
C ARG A 266 -3.82 30.01 -5.39
N LEU A 267 -2.66 30.63 -5.22
CA LEU A 267 -1.59 30.08 -4.37
C LEU A 267 -1.96 30.10 -2.88
N TRP A 268 -1.61 29.04 -2.16
CA TRP A 268 -1.59 29.07 -0.70
C TRP A 268 -0.52 30.03 -0.16
N ASN A 269 -0.76 30.61 1.02
CA ASN A 269 0.10 31.64 1.62
C ASN A 269 1.58 31.23 1.72
N HIS A 270 1.87 29.97 2.06
CA HIS A 270 3.24 29.48 2.16
C HIS A 270 3.89 29.25 0.79
N ALA A 271 3.13 28.84 -0.23
CA ALA A 271 3.63 28.75 -1.61
C ALA A 271 3.98 30.14 -2.15
N LEU A 272 3.11 31.12 -1.92
CA LEU A 272 3.36 32.53 -2.25
C LEU A 272 4.62 33.07 -1.58
N ALA A 273 4.81 32.79 -0.28
CA ALA A 273 6.00 33.20 0.45
C ALA A 273 7.29 32.58 -0.10
N ARG A 274 7.25 31.31 -0.56
CA ARG A 274 8.40 30.67 -1.22
C ARG A 274 8.76 31.34 -2.53
N GLN A 275 7.77 31.67 -3.37
CA GLN A 275 8.02 32.35 -4.66
C GLN A 275 8.63 33.74 -4.45
N GLN A 276 8.08 34.51 -3.50
CA GLN A 276 8.60 35.83 -3.14
C GLN A 276 10.05 35.76 -2.64
N ALA A 277 10.38 34.77 -1.81
CA ALA A 277 11.73 34.58 -1.28
C ALA A 277 12.75 34.17 -2.35
N LYS A 278 12.34 33.42 -3.40
CA LYS A 278 13.22 33.03 -4.52
C LYS A 278 13.47 34.18 -5.52
N GLY A 279 12.72 35.28 -5.43
CA GLY A 279 12.82 36.41 -6.38
C GLY A 279 12.47 36.03 -7.83
N GLN A 280 11.79 34.88 -8.02
CA GLN A 280 11.38 34.37 -9.32
C GLN A 280 10.04 35.00 -9.73
N GLY A 281 9.80 35.12 -11.05
CA GLY A 281 8.49 35.50 -11.59
C GLY A 281 7.41 34.46 -11.32
N LEU A 282 6.24 34.60 -11.95
CA LEU A 282 5.15 33.63 -11.82
C LEU A 282 5.60 32.23 -12.30
N THR A 283 5.86 31.32 -11.35
CA THR A 283 6.23 29.94 -11.66
C THR A 283 5.01 29.02 -11.55
N PRO A 284 4.88 28.00 -12.43
CA PRO A 284 3.84 26.99 -12.30
C PRO A 284 4.01 26.19 -11.00
N VAL A 285 2.92 26.01 -10.25
CA VAL A 285 2.90 25.29 -8.96
C VAL A 285 1.95 24.10 -9.03
N LEU A 286 2.31 23.04 -8.33
CA LEU A 286 1.44 21.91 -8.03
C LEU A 286 0.90 22.06 -6.61
N GLU A 287 -0.42 22.02 -6.44
CA GLU A 287 -1.10 21.97 -5.13
C GLU A 287 -2.02 20.75 -5.07
N ILE A 288 -1.87 19.93 -4.04
CA ILE A 288 -2.61 18.67 -3.85
C ILE A 288 -3.26 18.69 -2.47
N VAL A 289 -4.56 18.40 -2.43
CA VAL A 289 -5.31 18.13 -1.19
C VAL A 289 -5.70 16.66 -1.14
N SER A 290 -5.32 15.98 -0.06
CA SER A 290 -5.85 14.66 0.29
C SER A 290 -7.07 14.85 1.19
N TYR A 291 -8.25 14.62 0.64
CA TYR A 291 -9.54 14.90 1.28
C TYR A 291 -10.15 13.64 1.90
N GLY A 292 -10.62 13.74 3.14
CA GLY A 292 -11.37 12.66 3.80
C GLY A 292 -10.48 11.49 4.26
N SER A 293 -9.18 11.71 4.42
CA SER A 293 -8.26 10.66 4.86
C SER A 293 -8.29 10.47 6.37
N GLU A 294 -9.24 9.68 6.85
CA GLU A 294 -9.31 9.34 8.27
C GLU A 294 -8.06 8.53 8.70
N LEU A 295 -7.48 8.88 9.85
CA LEU A 295 -6.56 8.04 10.63
C LEU A 295 -5.14 7.80 10.07
N SER A 296 -4.62 8.62 9.15
CA SER A 296 -3.23 8.51 8.66
C SER A 296 -2.30 9.59 9.25
N ASN A 297 -1.04 9.31 9.54
CA ASN A 297 -0.06 10.33 10.02
C ASN A 297 0.43 11.28 8.90
N ARG A 298 -0.37 11.47 7.85
CA ARG A 298 0.01 12.23 6.65
C ARG A 298 -0.51 13.66 6.68
N GLY A 299 0.23 14.58 6.07
CA GLY A 299 -0.22 15.95 5.88
C GLY A 299 -1.43 15.99 4.93
N PRO A 300 -2.45 16.82 5.21
CA PRO A 300 -3.65 16.93 4.37
C PRO A 300 -3.38 17.60 3.01
N THR A 301 -2.25 18.28 2.89
CA THR A 301 -1.87 19.09 1.72
C THR A 301 -0.42 18.82 1.33
N PHE A 302 -0.14 18.98 0.05
CA PHE A 302 1.21 18.97 -0.51
C PHE A 302 1.29 20.02 -1.61
N ASP A 303 2.42 20.71 -1.71
CA ASP A 303 2.67 21.66 -2.79
C ASP A 303 4.14 21.76 -3.14
N MET A 304 4.43 22.02 -4.40
CA MET A 304 5.78 22.21 -4.93
C MET A 304 5.78 23.07 -6.19
N ASP A 305 6.91 23.74 -6.45
CA ASP A 305 7.09 24.40 -7.75
C ASP A 305 7.33 23.31 -8.80
N LEU A 306 6.63 23.36 -9.95
CA LEU A 306 6.83 22.34 -10.99
C LEU A 306 8.25 22.36 -11.57
N ALA A 307 8.95 23.51 -11.47
CA ALA A 307 10.36 23.62 -11.81
C ALA A 307 11.27 22.76 -10.92
N ASP A 308 10.84 22.38 -9.71
CA ASP A 308 11.63 21.50 -8.83
C ASP A 308 11.73 20.06 -9.39
N PHE A 309 10.89 19.71 -10.38
CA PHE A 309 11.01 18.47 -11.16
C PHE A 309 12.05 18.55 -12.27
N MET A 310 12.71 19.69 -12.49
CA MET A 310 13.65 19.88 -13.59
C MET A 310 15.10 19.91 -13.10
N ASP A 311 15.98 19.24 -13.83
CA ASP A 311 17.44 19.34 -13.75
C ASP A 311 17.96 19.99 -15.04
N GLY A 312 17.93 21.33 -15.06
CA GLY A 312 18.13 22.11 -16.27
C GLY A 312 16.93 21.98 -17.20
N GLU A 313 17.15 21.57 -18.45
CA GLU A 313 16.10 21.38 -19.47
C GLU A 313 15.45 19.99 -19.44
N GLN A 314 15.96 19.08 -18.60
CA GLN A 314 15.49 17.70 -18.52
C GLN A 314 14.77 17.43 -17.19
N PRO A 315 13.79 16.51 -17.16
CA PRO A 315 13.21 16.07 -15.89
C PRO A 315 14.27 15.44 -14.98
N MET A 316 14.13 15.65 -13.67
CA MET A 316 14.98 15.05 -12.66
C MET A 316 14.90 13.52 -12.70
N SER A 317 15.96 12.83 -12.30
CA SER A 317 15.95 11.37 -12.25
C SER A 317 14.96 10.83 -11.21
N TYR A 318 14.40 9.64 -11.47
CA TYR A 318 13.51 8.97 -10.50
C TYR A 318 14.20 8.72 -9.14
N GLU A 319 15.50 8.45 -9.13
CA GLU A 319 16.26 8.28 -7.88
C GLU A 319 16.26 9.57 -7.04
N LYS A 320 16.45 10.73 -7.69
CA LYS A 320 16.42 12.03 -7.02
C LYS A 320 15.01 12.34 -6.52
N ALA A 321 13.96 11.98 -7.28
CA ALA A 321 12.58 12.15 -6.86
C ALA A 321 12.23 11.25 -5.66
N LYS A 322 12.65 9.99 -5.67
CA LYS A 322 12.52 9.06 -4.54
C LYS A 322 13.17 9.62 -3.28
N LYS A 323 14.40 10.13 -3.39
CA LYS A 323 15.09 10.80 -2.28
C LYS A 323 14.35 12.04 -1.82
N TYR A 324 13.76 12.83 -2.73
CA TYR A 324 12.99 14.03 -2.40
C TYR A 324 11.75 13.69 -1.55
N PHE A 325 10.88 12.79 -2.03
CA PHE A 325 9.65 12.44 -1.32
C PHE A 325 9.88 11.64 -0.04
N ALA A 326 11.04 10.99 0.11
CA ALA A 326 11.42 10.29 1.34
C ALA A 326 11.83 11.23 2.49
N ARG A 327 12.08 12.52 2.24
CA ARG A 327 12.59 13.48 3.25
C ARG A 327 11.60 13.74 4.38
N ASP A 328 10.32 13.86 4.05
CA ASP A 328 9.25 14.10 5.01
C ASP A 328 8.26 12.92 5.01
N PRO A 329 8.29 12.06 6.04
CA PRO A 329 7.36 10.94 6.18
C PRO A 329 5.89 11.35 6.10
N SER A 330 5.53 12.57 6.53
CA SER A 330 4.14 13.04 6.48
C SER A 330 3.67 13.43 5.08
N GLN A 331 4.59 13.69 4.16
CA GLN A 331 4.30 14.04 2.76
C GLN A 331 4.65 12.92 1.78
N LYS A 332 5.16 11.78 2.26
CA LYS A 332 5.54 10.63 1.41
C LYS A 332 4.41 10.16 0.49
N TRP A 333 3.14 10.31 0.91
CA TRP A 333 1.98 9.97 0.10
C TRP A 333 1.89 10.77 -1.20
N ALA A 334 2.43 12.00 -1.23
CA ALA A 334 2.42 12.83 -2.42
C ALA A 334 3.23 12.23 -3.57
N ALA A 335 4.17 11.32 -3.30
CA ALA A 335 4.92 10.59 -4.32
C ALA A 335 4.01 9.81 -5.29
N TYR A 336 2.90 9.25 -4.78
CA TYR A 336 1.92 8.51 -5.60
C TYR A 336 1.18 9.41 -6.60
N VAL A 337 1.05 10.70 -6.28
CA VAL A 337 0.26 11.66 -7.07
C VAL A 337 1.20 12.55 -7.88
N ALA A 338 2.09 13.30 -7.23
CA ALA A 338 3.06 14.16 -7.89
C ALA A 338 4.05 13.36 -8.78
N GLY A 339 4.32 12.09 -8.43
CA GLY A 339 5.15 11.22 -9.27
C GLY A 339 4.55 10.93 -10.65
N THR A 340 3.21 10.98 -10.81
CA THR A 340 2.59 10.78 -12.13
C THR A 340 2.97 11.90 -13.10
N ILE A 341 3.16 13.13 -12.60
CA ILE A 341 3.61 14.27 -13.40
C ILE A 341 5.03 14.02 -13.90
N LEU A 342 5.95 13.64 -12.99
CA LEU A 342 7.32 13.36 -13.36
C LEU A 342 7.43 12.21 -14.39
N VAL A 343 6.64 11.15 -14.21
CA VAL A 343 6.59 10.04 -15.20
C VAL A 343 6.09 10.52 -16.55
N LEU A 344 5.04 11.35 -16.62
CA LEU A 344 4.56 11.91 -17.88
C LEU A 344 5.62 12.82 -18.56
N MET A 345 6.39 13.59 -17.77
CA MET A 345 7.49 14.40 -18.28
C MET A 345 8.60 13.53 -18.87
N THR A 346 9.02 12.50 -18.14
CA THR A 346 10.17 11.66 -18.50
C THR A 346 9.84 10.69 -19.64
N GLU A 347 8.68 10.03 -19.60
CA GLU A 347 8.35 8.94 -20.52
C GLU A 347 7.66 9.43 -21.79
N LEU A 348 6.86 10.50 -21.68
CA LEU A 348 6.05 11.02 -22.79
C LEU A 348 6.45 12.45 -23.22
N GLY A 349 7.46 13.06 -22.57
CA GLY A 349 7.94 14.40 -22.93
C GLY A 349 6.94 15.52 -22.65
N VAL A 350 5.96 15.30 -21.76
CA VAL A 350 4.90 16.27 -21.46
C VAL A 350 5.49 17.47 -20.72
N ARG A 351 5.15 18.69 -21.17
CA ARG A 351 5.55 19.95 -20.50
C ARG A 351 4.38 20.53 -19.72
N PHE A 352 4.61 20.85 -18.45
CA PHE A 352 3.60 21.41 -17.56
C PHE A 352 3.86 22.91 -17.34
N GLU A 353 3.32 23.75 -18.24
CA GLU A 353 3.47 25.21 -18.21
C GLU A 353 2.41 25.91 -17.34
N ASN A 354 1.34 25.21 -17.00
CA ASN A 354 0.26 25.71 -16.14
C ASN A 354 0.41 25.15 -14.73
N SER A 355 -0.07 25.90 -13.75
CA SER A 355 -0.23 25.39 -12.38
C SER A 355 -1.33 24.33 -12.34
N ILE A 356 -1.23 23.40 -11.39
CA ILE A 356 -2.10 22.24 -11.28
C ILE A 356 -2.66 22.19 -9.87
N SER A 357 -3.98 22.26 -9.77
CA SER A 357 -4.73 22.02 -8.54
C SER A 357 -5.30 20.59 -8.57
N MET A 358 -5.04 19.78 -7.54
CA MET A 358 -5.52 18.40 -7.45
C MET A 358 -6.22 18.13 -6.12
N LEU A 359 -7.41 17.55 -6.17
CA LEU A 359 -8.11 17.01 -4.99
C LEU A 359 -8.21 15.49 -5.13
N VAL A 360 -7.71 14.77 -4.13
CA VAL A 360 -7.73 13.30 -4.07
C VAL A 360 -8.67 12.87 -2.94
N SER A 361 -9.70 12.09 -3.25
CA SER A 361 -10.64 11.53 -2.29
C SER A 361 -10.82 10.05 -2.56
N SER A 362 -10.53 9.19 -1.59
CA SER A 362 -10.56 7.74 -1.79
C SER A 362 -11.40 7.02 -0.75
N ALA A 363 -12.35 6.22 -1.23
CA ALA A 363 -13.07 5.25 -0.41
C ALA A 363 -12.32 3.90 -0.33
N VAL A 364 -11.25 3.70 -1.12
CA VAL A 364 -10.41 2.51 -1.04
C VAL A 364 -9.61 2.54 0.26
N PRO A 365 -9.84 1.61 1.20
CA PRO A 365 -9.19 1.67 2.49
C PRO A 365 -7.67 1.45 2.40
N GLU A 366 -6.92 2.25 3.14
CA GLU A 366 -5.46 2.21 3.13
C GLU A 366 -4.88 1.06 3.95
N GLY A 367 -3.82 0.44 3.43
CA GLY A 367 -3.05 -0.57 4.16
C GLY A 367 -3.79 -1.90 4.39
N LYS A 368 -4.91 -2.13 3.68
CA LYS A 368 -5.71 -3.37 3.79
C LYS A 368 -5.39 -4.42 2.73
N GLY A 369 -4.36 -4.20 1.92
CA GLY A 369 -3.98 -5.13 0.84
C GLY A 369 -4.94 -5.12 -0.36
N VAL A 370 -5.66 -4.01 -0.60
CA VAL A 370 -6.64 -3.86 -1.69
C VAL A 370 -6.25 -2.81 -2.76
N SER A 371 -4.95 -2.50 -2.86
CA SER A 371 -4.37 -1.56 -3.85
C SER A 371 -4.87 -0.12 -3.79
N SER A 372 -4.94 0.44 -2.59
CA SER A 372 -5.22 1.88 -2.45
C SER A 372 -4.18 2.75 -3.16
N SER A 373 -2.91 2.33 -3.24
CA SER A 373 -1.86 3.06 -3.97
C SER A 373 -2.13 3.10 -5.47
N ALA A 374 -2.34 1.94 -6.10
CA ALA A 374 -2.63 1.88 -7.53
C ALA A 374 -3.93 2.61 -7.90
N ALA A 375 -4.97 2.57 -7.06
CA ALA A 375 -6.18 3.36 -7.28
C ALA A 375 -5.89 4.88 -7.30
N VAL A 376 -5.04 5.37 -6.40
CA VAL A 376 -4.62 6.77 -6.35
C VAL A 376 -3.76 7.15 -7.56
N GLU A 377 -2.76 6.34 -7.92
CA GLU A 377 -1.89 6.57 -9.07
C GLU A 377 -2.70 6.61 -10.38
N VAL A 378 -3.53 5.60 -10.62
CA VAL A 378 -4.33 5.46 -11.84
C VAL A 378 -5.34 6.60 -11.94
N ALA A 379 -6.09 6.92 -10.88
CA ALA A 379 -7.03 8.04 -10.92
C ALA A 379 -6.32 9.39 -11.16
N SER A 380 -5.15 9.60 -10.53
CA SER A 380 -4.35 10.83 -10.71
C SER A 380 -3.83 10.95 -12.13
N MET A 381 -3.26 9.89 -12.68
CA MET A 381 -2.71 9.87 -14.03
C MET A 381 -3.82 10.00 -15.07
N SER A 382 -4.98 9.37 -14.88
CA SER A 382 -6.15 9.52 -15.74
C SER A 382 -6.68 10.95 -15.76
N ALA A 383 -6.82 11.60 -14.60
CA ALA A 383 -7.29 12.99 -14.52
C ALA A 383 -6.29 13.96 -15.16
N LEU A 384 -4.98 13.78 -14.92
CA LEU A 384 -3.94 14.59 -15.53
C LEU A 384 -3.87 14.43 -17.05
N SER A 385 -3.98 13.18 -17.54
CA SER A 385 -4.00 12.87 -18.97
C SER A 385 -5.19 13.53 -19.65
N ALA A 386 -6.39 13.40 -19.07
CA ALA A 386 -7.60 14.04 -19.57
C ALA A 386 -7.46 15.58 -19.57
N ALA A 387 -6.98 16.16 -18.47
CA ALA A 387 -6.76 17.60 -18.38
C ALA A 387 -5.80 18.10 -19.46
N HIS A 388 -4.74 17.36 -19.79
CA HIS A 388 -3.74 17.76 -20.79
C HIS A 388 -4.05 17.27 -22.22
N GLY A 389 -5.21 16.65 -22.44
CA GLY A 389 -5.60 16.13 -23.76
C GLY A 389 -4.72 14.98 -24.26
N LEU A 390 -4.09 14.23 -23.35
CA LEU A 390 -3.26 13.07 -23.69
C LEU A 390 -4.14 11.85 -23.96
N SER A 391 -3.90 11.19 -25.08
CA SER A 391 -4.54 9.91 -25.42
C SER A 391 -3.62 8.76 -25.00
N ILE A 392 -3.86 8.18 -23.82
CA ILE A 392 -3.10 7.05 -23.28
C ILE A 392 -4.06 5.87 -23.11
N SER A 393 -3.68 4.70 -23.62
CA SER A 393 -4.48 3.49 -23.42
C SER A 393 -4.52 3.11 -21.94
N ALA A 394 -5.58 2.45 -21.47
CA ALA A 394 -5.69 2.04 -20.07
C ALA A 394 -4.52 1.13 -19.63
N ARG A 395 -4.04 0.29 -20.55
CA ARG A 395 -2.88 -0.58 -20.33
C ARG A 395 -1.60 0.24 -20.15
N ASP A 396 -1.32 1.18 -21.04
CA ASP A 396 -0.09 1.98 -20.98
C ASP A 396 -0.12 2.92 -19.77
N LEU A 397 -1.29 3.44 -19.42
CA LEU A 397 -1.50 4.22 -18.20
C LEU A 397 -1.16 3.39 -16.95
N ALA A 398 -1.60 2.13 -16.88
CA ALA A 398 -1.24 1.23 -15.78
C ALA A 398 0.28 0.99 -15.71
N LEU A 399 0.96 0.82 -16.84
CA LEU A 399 2.42 0.64 -16.90
C LEU A 399 3.17 1.90 -16.44
N LEU A 400 2.71 3.09 -16.81
CA LEU A 400 3.26 4.35 -16.33
C LEU A 400 3.04 4.51 -14.83
N CYS A 401 1.87 4.15 -14.30
CA CYS A 401 1.61 4.15 -12.85
C CYS A 401 2.55 3.17 -12.11
N GLN A 402 2.79 1.98 -12.66
CA GLN A 402 3.73 1.03 -12.06
C GLN A 402 5.15 1.63 -11.96
N LYS A 403 5.57 2.46 -12.92
CA LYS A 403 6.86 3.18 -12.83
C LYS A 403 6.88 4.18 -11.68
N VAL A 404 5.76 4.85 -11.39
CA VAL A 404 5.62 5.74 -10.21
C VAL A 404 5.87 4.94 -8.94
N GLU A 405 5.18 3.81 -8.76
CA GLU A 405 5.27 3.01 -7.54
C GLU A 405 6.68 2.40 -7.37
N ASN A 406 7.26 1.84 -8.44
CA ASN A 406 8.58 1.21 -8.38
C ASN A 406 9.72 2.20 -8.21
N HIS A 407 9.76 3.28 -9.00
CA HIS A 407 10.95 4.12 -9.10
C HIS A 407 10.89 5.37 -8.23
N ILE A 408 9.71 5.96 -8.04
CA ILE A 408 9.55 7.21 -7.28
C ILE A 408 9.16 6.90 -5.83
N VAL A 409 8.13 6.08 -5.63
CA VAL A 409 7.72 5.68 -4.27
C VAL A 409 8.73 4.67 -3.69
N GLY A 410 9.24 3.77 -4.53
CA GLY A 410 10.24 2.78 -4.17
C GLY A 410 9.68 1.46 -3.67
N ALA A 411 8.41 1.15 -3.94
CA ALA A 411 7.79 -0.12 -3.58
C ALA A 411 7.96 -1.10 -4.75
N PRO A 412 8.55 -2.31 -4.55
CA PRO A 412 8.94 -3.19 -5.64
C PRO A 412 7.79 -4.06 -6.18
N CYS A 413 6.65 -3.45 -6.50
CA CYS A 413 5.44 -4.17 -6.92
C CYS A 413 5.51 -4.64 -8.39
N GLY A 414 4.72 -5.65 -8.74
CA GLY A 414 4.37 -5.92 -10.13
C GLY A 414 3.27 -4.98 -10.63
N VAL A 415 2.71 -5.29 -11.80
CA VAL A 415 1.79 -4.41 -12.56
C VAL A 415 0.32 -4.72 -12.31
N MET A 416 0.03 -5.83 -11.63
CA MET A 416 -1.30 -6.40 -11.47
C MET A 416 -2.31 -5.41 -10.86
N ASP A 417 -1.87 -4.66 -9.87
CA ASP A 417 -2.69 -3.71 -9.12
C ASP A 417 -3.15 -2.55 -10.04
N GLN A 418 -2.20 -1.90 -10.71
CA GLN A 418 -2.45 -0.82 -11.66
C GLN A 418 -3.28 -1.31 -12.85
N MET A 419 -2.98 -2.50 -13.38
CA MET A 419 -3.69 -3.05 -14.54
C MET A 419 -5.15 -3.32 -14.20
N THR A 420 -5.44 -3.86 -13.02
CA THR A 420 -6.82 -4.12 -12.58
C THR A 420 -7.58 -2.82 -12.36
N SER A 421 -6.95 -1.85 -11.72
CA SER A 421 -7.50 -0.52 -11.48
C SER A 421 -7.81 0.23 -12.80
N ALA A 422 -6.97 0.09 -13.83
CA ALA A 422 -7.17 0.73 -15.11
C ALA A 422 -8.11 -0.03 -16.06
N CYS A 423 -7.93 -1.35 -16.19
CA CYS A 423 -8.54 -2.16 -17.26
C CYS A 423 -9.66 -3.10 -16.79
N GLY A 424 -9.92 -3.17 -15.48
CA GLY A 424 -10.95 -4.05 -14.92
C GLY A 424 -12.37 -3.72 -15.39
N GLU A 425 -13.25 -4.71 -15.31
CA GLU A 425 -14.69 -4.54 -15.54
C GLU A 425 -15.49 -5.07 -14.35
N ALA A 426 -16.65 -4.45 -14.11
CA ALA A 426 -17.57 -4.94 -13.10
C ALA A 426 -18.03 -6.37 -13.43
N ASN A 427 -18.09 -7.20 -12.40
CA ASN A 427 -18.53 -8.61 -12.40
C ASN A 427 -17.63 -9.57 -13.19
N LYS A 428 -16.40 -9.15 -13.50
CA LYS A 428 -15.42 -9.97 -14.22
C LYS A 428 -14.08 -10.00 -13.50
N LEU A 429 -13.39 -11.12 -13.62
CA LEU A 429 -11.98 -11.23 -13.22
C LEU A 429 -11.11 -10.82 -14.40
N LEU A 430 -10.23 -9.84 -14.20
CA LEU A 430 -9.19 -9.50 -15.15
C LEU A 430 -8.15 -10.62 -15.16
N ALA A 431 -8.04 -11.33 -16.28
CA ALA A 431 -7.01 -12.32 -16.51
C ALA A 431 -5.84 -11.69 -17.26
N MET A 432 -4.66 -11.70 -16.66
CA MET A 432 -3.46 -11.15 -17.28
C MET A 432 -2.22 -11.97 -16.99
N VAL A 433 -1.29 -12.03 -17.94
CA VAL A 433 0.07 -12.52 -17.72
C VAL A 433 0.90 -11.31 -17.30
N CYS A 434 1.51 -11.36 -16.12
CA CYS A 434 2.18 -10.19 -15.56
C CYS A 434 3.48 -9.80 -16.28
N GLN A 435 4.03 -10.68 -17.11
CA GLN A 435 5.19 -10.42 -17.98
C GLN A 435 4.90 -11.02 -19.36
N PRO A 436 4.72 -10.23 -20.43
CA PRO A 436 5.04 -8.80 -20.59
C PRO A 436 3.88 -7.85 -20.24
N ALA A 437 3.14 -8.11 -19.16
CA ALA A 437 1.96 -7.34 -18.74
C ALA A 437 0.85 -7.34 -19.82
N GLU A 438 0.42 -8.53 -20.23
CA GLU A 438 -0.58 -8.74 -21.27
C GLU A 438 -1.92 -9.15 -20.67
N ILE A 439 -2.99 -8.45 -21.06
CA ILE A 439 -4.35 -8.83 -20.69
C ILE A 439 -4.78 -9.97 -21.61
N VAL A 440 -4.99 -11.15 -21.02
CA VAL A 440 -5.47 -12.35 -21.72
C VAL A 440 -6.98 -12.28 -21.95
N GLY A 441 -7.70 -11.59 -21.05
CA GLY A 441 -9.12 -11.33 -21.22
C GLY A 441 -9.83 -11.04 -19.90
N LEU A 442 -11.16 -10.98 -19.99
CA LEU A 442 -12.04 -10.80 -18.85
C LEU A 442 -12.84 -12.09 -18.66
N VAL A 443 -12.71 -12.70 -17.49
CA VAL A 443 -13.40 -13.95 -17.14
C VAL A 443 -14.68 -13.59 -16.40
N GLU A 444 -15.83 -13.93 -16.97
CA GLU A 444 -17.12 -13.74 -16.31
C GLU A 444 -17.18 -14.56 -15.01
N ILE A 445 -17.72 -13.96 -13.95
CA ILE A 445 -17.98 -14.69 -12.70
C ILE A 445 -19.33 -15.42 -12.87
N PRO A 446 -19.37 -16.76 -12.76
CA PRO A 446 -20.63 -17.49 -12.88
C PRO A 446 -21.66 -17.02 -11.85
N SER A 447 -22.94 -16.96 -12.24
CA SER A 447 -24.00 -16.37 -11.41
C SER A 447 -24.25 -17.09 -10.09
N HIS A 448 -23.84 -18.35 -9.95
CA HIS A 448 -23.92 -19.11 -8.70
C HIS A 448 -22.72 -18.91 -7.78
N ILE A 449 -21.68 -18.17 -8.19
CA ILE A 449 -20.45 -17.92 -7.44
C ILE A 449 -20.39 -16.46 -6.99
N ARG A 450 -19.90 -16.21 -5.78
CA ARG A 450 -19.60 -14.86 -5.29
C ARG A 450 -18.27 -14.86 -4.53
N PHE A 451 -17.58 -13.72 -4.62
CA PHE A 451 -16.36 -13.43 -3.87
C PHE A 451 -16.60 -12.33 -2.85
N TRP A 452 -15.95 -12.45 -1.69
CA TRP A 452 -15.90 -11.41 -0.65
C TRP A 452 -14.44 -11.17 -0.24
N GLY A 453 -14.12 -9.94 0.15
CA GLY A 453 -12.89 -9.63 0.88
C GLY A 453 -13.21 -9.38 2.35
N ILE A 454 -12.48 -9.98 3.28
CA ILE A 454 -12.62 -9.72 4.72
C ILE A 454 -11.30 -9.19 5.26
N ASP A 455 -11.29 -7.94 5.73
CA ASP A 455 -10.10 -7.30 6.28
C ASP A 455 -9.77 -7.78 7.70
N SER A 456 -8.55 -8.26 7.90
CA SER A 456 -8.05 -8.69 9.22
C SER A 456 -7.82 -7.55 10.21
N GLY A 457 -7.70 -6.31 9.75
CA GLY A 457 -7.32 -5.15 10.57
C GLY A 457 -5.82 -5.02 10.82
N ILE A 458 -5.03 -6.02 10.40
CA ILE A 458 -3.58 -6.01 10.49
C ILE A 458 -3.04 -5.24 9.29
N ARG A 459 -2.52 -4.03 9.54
CA ARG A 459 -1.92 -3.18 8.50
C ARG A 459 -0.48 -3.60 8.24
N HIS A 460 -0.15 -3.86 6.97
CA HIS A 460 1.22 -3.93 6.48
C HIS A 460 1.33 -3.15 5.17
N SER A 461 2.43 -2.41 5.00
CA SER A 461 2.74 -1.76 3.73
C SER A 461 3.28 -2.80 2.75
N VAL A 462 2.79 -2.82 1.51
CA VAL A 462 3.34 -3.66 0.42
C VAL A 462 4.82 -3.32 0.14
N GLY A 463 5.25 -2.09 0.45
CA GLY A 463 6.67 -1.68 0.48
C GLY A 463 7.45 -2.13 1.73
N GLY A 464 6.92 -3.07 2.52
CA GLY A 464 7.58 -3.63 3.69
C GLY A 464 8.75 -4.54 3.34
N ALA A 465 9.65 -4.75 4.31
CA ALA A 465 10.86 -5.55 4.15
C ALA A 465 10.57 -7.01 3.75
N ASP A 466 9.37 -7.52 3.98
CA ASP A 466 9.01 -8.92 3.79
C ASP A 466 8.69 -9.24 2.33
N TYR A 467 7.80 -8.48 1.68
CA TYR A 467 7.46 -8.66 0.25
C TYR A 467 8.70 -8.56 -0.65
N GLY A 468 9.50 -7.51 -0.47
CA GLY A 468 10.74 -7.32 -1.22
C GLY A 468 11.74 -8.47 -1.02
N SER A 469 11.77 -9.08 0.15
CA SER A 469 12.65 -10.24 0.42
C SER A 469 12.17 -11.50 -0.27
N VAL A 470 10.86 -11.72 -0.35
CA VAL A 470 10.32 -12.86 -1.09
C VAL A 470 10.58 -12.68 -2.59
N ARG A 471 10.43 -11.47 -3.12
CA ARG A 471 10.85 -11.17 -4.50
C ARG A 471 12.32 -11.48 -4.72
N ILE A 472 13.22 -10.98 -3.86
CA ILE A 472 14.66 -11.30 -3.96
C ILE A 472 14.89 -12.82 -3.91
N GLY A 473 14.27 -13.53 -2.97
CA GLY A 473 14.37 -14.99 -2.84
C GLY A 473 13.90 -15.75 -4.08
N ALA A 474 12.82 -15.30 -4.72
CA ALA A 474 12.32 -15.87 -5.96
C ALA A 474 13.33 -15.69 -7.11
N PHE A 475 13.87 -14.47 -7.28
CA PHE A 475 14.89 -14.20 -8.30
C PHE A 475 16.21 -14.94 -8.03
N MET A 476 16.61 -15.10 -6.77
CA MET A 476 17.74 -15.96 -6.38
C MET A 476 17.48 -17.41 -6.81
N GLY A 477 16.30 -17.95 -6.52
CA GLY A 477 15.92 -19.30 -6.94
C GLY A 477 15.90 -19.47 -8.46
N ARG A 478 15.40 -18.47 -9.21
CA ARG A 478 15.47 -18.46 -10.69
C ARG A 478 16.91 -18.56 -11.17
N LYS A 479 17.83 -17.74 -10.63
CA LYS A 479 19.25 -17.75 -10.99
C LYS A 479 19.89 -19.11 -10.72
N MET A 480 19.57 -19.73 -9.59
CA MET A 480 20.06 -21.07 -9.24
C MET A 480 19.53 -22.14 -10.20
N ILE A 481 18.23 -22.13 -10.52
CA ILE A 481 17.62 -23.07 -11.48
C ILE A 481 18.31 -22.95 -12.85
N LYS A 482 18.46 -21.73 -13.38
CA LYS A 482 19.17 -21.49 -14.65
C LYS A 482 20.59 -22.07 -14.61
N SER A 483 21.33 -21.78 -13.55
CA SER A 483 22.71 -22.28 -13.40
C SER A 483 22.78 -23.81 -13.34
N ILE A 484 21.85 -24.47 -12.65
CA ILE A 484 21.77 -25.95 -12.59
C ILE A 484 21.45 -26.50 -13.98
N ALA A 485 20.44 -25.93 -14.65
CA ALA A 485 20.04 -26.35 -16.00
C ALA A 485 21.16 -26.16 -17.02
N SER A 486 21.89 -25.04 -17.01
CA SER A 486 23.05 -24.81 -17.88
C SER A 486 24.16 -25.84 -17.64
N SER A 487 24.38 -26.25 -16.38
CA SER A 487 25.36 -27.29 -16.06
C SER A 487 24.93 -28.66 -16.60
N MET A 488 23.64 -29.00 -16.46
CA MET A 488 23.08 -30.25 -17.01
C MET A 488 23.16 -30.25 -18.54
N PHE A 489 22.80 -29.13 -19.19
CA PHE A 489 22.88 -28.96 -20.65
C PHE A 489 24.31 -29.14 -21.19
N SER A 490 25.28 -28.56 -20.48
CA SER A 490 26.70 -28.69 -20.86
C SER A 490 27.22 -30.12 -20.75
N GLN A 491 26.65 -30.93 -19.85
CA GLN A 491 27.01 -32.34 -19.67
C GLN A 491 26.30 -33.28 -20.66
N SER A 492 25.14 -32.86 -21.18
CA SER A 492 24.37 -33.62 -22.18
C SER A 492 24.84 -33.40 -23.63
N LEU A 493 25.67 -32.38 -23.89
CA LEU A 493 26.28 -32.16 -25.21
C LEU A 493 27.36 -33.23 -25.48
N PRO A 494 27.38 -33.86 -26.66
CA PRO A 494 28.31 -34.95 -26.94
C PRO A 494 29.75 -34.48 -26.84
N SER A 495 30.53 -35.15 -25.99
CA SER A 495 31.99 -35.10 -26.05
C SER A 495 32.45 -35.62 -27.42
N SER A 496 33.48 -35.01 -28.00
CA SER A 496 34.07 -35.38 -29.29
C SER A 496 34.65 -36.81 -29.39
N SER A 497 34.41 -37.67 -28.41
CA SER A 497 34.68 -39.10 -28.41
C SER A 497 33.34 -39.83 -28.47
N GLY A 498 32.93 -40.19 -29.68
CA GLY A 498 31.65 -40.84 -29.94
C GLY A 498 31.59 -42.26 -29.37
N GLU A 499 31.02 -42.41 -28.18
CA GLU A 499 30.43 -43.67 -27.73
C GLU A 499 29.13 -43.39 -26.96
N ASN A 500 28.03 -43.86 -27.57
CA ASN A 500 26.69 -44.16 -27.05
C ASN A 500 25.95 -43.12 -26.20
N ILE A 501 25.02 -42.39 -26.84
CA ILE A 501 23.84 -41.81 -26.19
C ILE A 501 22.62 -42.57 -26.74
N ASP A 502 22.26 -43.68 -26.10
CA ASP A 502 20.89 -44.18 -26.12
C ASP A 502 20.22 -43.68 -24.82
N GLU A 503 19.00 -43.14 -24.94
CA GLU A 503 18.05 -42.78 -23.86
C GLU A 503 18.10 -41.38 -23.22
N LEU A 504 18.34 -40.31 -23.99
CA LEU A 504 17.68 -39.03 -23.71
C LEU A 504 16.90 -38.64 -24.97
N GLU A 505 15.59 -38.89 -24.95
CA GLU A 505 14.66 -38.47 -26.00
C GLU A 505 14.93 -36.99 -26.35
N ASP A 506 14.97 -36.67 -27.65
CA ASP A 506 15.23 -35.33 -28.22
C ASP A 506 14.54 -34.18 -27.45
N GLY A 507 13.32 -34.42 -26.96
CA GLY A 507 12.54 -33.46 -26.15
C GLY A 507 13.09 -33.16 -24.75
N GLY A 508 13.97 -33.99 -24.17
CA GLY A 508 14.60 -33.74 -22.87
C GLY A 508 15.68 -32.67 -22.92
N VAL A 509 16.45 -32.61 -24.02
CA VAL A 509 17.53 -31.63 -24.21
C VAL A 509 16.95 -30.24 -24.47
N GLU A 510 15.93 -30.12 -25.31
CA GLU A 510 15.21 -28.86 -25.58
C GLU A 510 14.59 -28.26 -24.29
N LEU A 511 14.03 -29.11 -23.43
CA LEU A 511 13.47 -28.66 -22.14
C LEU A 511 14.54 -28.11 -21.22
N ILE A 512 15.70 -28.77 -21.12
CA ILE A 512 16.82 -28.29 -20.29
C ILE A 512 17.40 -26.98 -20.85
N GLU A 513 17.45 -26.82 -22.18
CA GLU A 513 17.86 -25.58 -22.82
C GLU A 513 16.89 -24.41 -22.49
N ALA A 514 15.59 -24.65 -22.55
CA ALA A 514 14.58 -23.68 -22.13
C ALA A 514 14.70 -23.32 -20.63
N GLU A 515 15.02 -24.29 -19.78
CA GLU A 515 15.25 -24.09 -18.34
C GLU A 515 16.56 -23.33 -18.06
N ALA A 516 17.60 -23.52 -18.88
CA ALA A 516 18.85 -22.77 -18.81
C ALA A 516 18.66 -21.30 -19.19
N SER A 517 17.73 -21.01 -20.11
CA SER A 517 17.36 -19.66 -20.54
C SER A 517 16.18 -19.06 -19.76
N LEU A 518 15.60 -19.77 -18.77
CA LEU A 518 14.37 -19.41 -18.07
C LEU A 518 14.26 -17.93 -17.67
N ASP A 519 13.33 -17.21 -18.29
CA ASP A 519 13.06 -15.81 -17.96
C ASP A 519 12.18 -15.66 -16.73
N TYR A 520 11.19 -16.54 -16.56
CA TYR A 520 10.18 -16.42 -15.51
C TYR A 520 9.96 -17.76 -14.84
N LEU A 521 9.92 -17.77 -13.50
CA LEU A 521 9.68 -18.99 -12.73
C LEU A 521 8.36 -19.66 -13.11
N CYS A 522 7.33 -18.90 -13.45
CA CYS A 522 6.03 -19.44 -13.86
C CYS A 522 6.06 -20.30 -15.14
N ASN A 523 7.13 -20.21 -15.94
CA ASN A 523 7.32 -21.01 -17.15
C ASN A 523 7.79 -22.44 -16.84
N LEU A 524 8.32 -22.67 -15.64
CA LEU A 524 8.61 -24.01 -15.15
C LEU A 524 7.33 -24.65 -14.63
N SER A 525 7.08 -25.91 -14.97
CA SER A 525 5.92 -26.63 -14.46
C SER A 525 6.21 -27.26 -13.08
N PRO A 526 5.17 -27.48 -12.24
CA PRO A 526 5.35 -28.09 -10.92
C PRO A 526 6.08 -29.44 -10.97
N HIS A 527 5.75 -30.31 -11.94
CA HIS A 527 6.39 -31.64 -12.02
C HIS A 527 7.88 -31.53 -12.36
N ARG A 528 8.26 -30.64 -13.29
CA ARG A 528 9.67 -30.39 -13.62
C ARG A 528 10.43 -29.87 -12.41
N TYR A 529 9.84 -28.91 -11.69
CA TYR A 529 10.42 -28.36 -10.47
C TYR A 529 10.68 -29.43 -9.40
N GLU A 530 9.68 -30.27 -9.09
CA GLU A 530 9.82 -31.31 -8.06
C GLU A 530 10.82 -32.41 -8.45
N ALA A 531 10.85 -32.79 -9.73
CA ALA A 531 11.74 -33.85 -10.20
C ALA A 531 13.22 -33.44 -10.17
N PHE A 532 13.55 -32.19 -10.53
CA PHE A 532 14.94 -31.79 -10.79
C PHE A 532 15.50 -30.73 -9.83
N TYR A 533 14.68 -29.83 -9.32
CA TYR A 533 15.18 -28.60 -8.67
C TYR A 533 14.83 -28.48 -7.19
N ALA A 534 13.68 -28.99 -6.76
CA ALA A 534 13.17 -28.77 -5.39
C ALA A 534 14.16 -29.17 -4.30
N LYS A 535 14.90 -30.27 -4.49
CA LYS A 535 15.90 -30.77 -3.52
C LYS A 535 17.26 -30.09 -3.63
N MET A 536 17.52 -29.35 -4.71
CA MET A 536 18.80 -28.69 -4.96
C MET A 536 18.82 -27.23 -4.47
N LEU A 537 17.66 -26.61 -4.30
CA LEU A 537 17.56 -25.26 -3.76
C LEU A 537 17.70 -25.28 -2.23
N PRO A 538 18.46 -24.34 -1.64
CA PRO A 538 18.53 -24.21 -0.20
C PRO A 538 17.23 -23.58 0.34
N GLU A 539 16.85 -23.90 1.58
CA GLU A 539 15.70 -23.24 2.22
C GLU A 539 15.91 -21.72 2.29
N SER A 540 17.11 -21.28 2.68
CA SER A 540 17.51 -19.89 2.71
C SER A 540 18.99 -19.68 2.38
N MET A 541 19.37 -18.46 1.99
CA MET A 541 20.76 -18.08 1.69
C MET A 541 21.07 -16.64 2.11
N LEU A 542 22.26 -16.43 2.69
CA LEU A 542 22.79 -15.11 3.03
C LEU A 542 23.12 -14.33 1.74
N GLY A 543 22.75 -13.06 1.68
CA GLY A 543 22.99 -12.19 0.52
C GLY A 543 24.45 -12.17 0.07
N GLU A 544 25.40 -12.04 1.00
CA GLU A 544 26.84 -12.08 0.71
C GLU A 544 27.26 -13.38 0.02
N LYS A 545 26.86 -14.54 0.55
CA LYS A 545 27.16 -15.85 -0.05
C LYS A 545 26.56 -16.01 -1.44
N PHE A 546 25.37 -15.45 -1.68
CA PHE A 546 24.75 -15.46 -3.00
C PHE A 546 25.55 -14.59 -3.97
N LEU A 547 25.92 -13.37 -3.57
CA LEU A 547 26.67 -12.42 -4.39
C LEU A 547 28.08 -12.95 -4.73
N GLU A 548 28.76 -13.62 -3.79
CA GLU A 548 30.05 -14.28 -4.05
C GLU A 548 29.95 -15.34 -5.16
N LYS A 549 28.83 -16.08 -5.21
CA LYS A 549 28.65 -17.19 -6.15
C LYS A 549 28.04 -16.78 -7.48
N TYR A 550 27.11 -15.82 -7.50
CA TYR A 550 26.27 -15.50 -8.65
C TYR A 550 26.38 -14.04 -9.14
N ALA A 551 27.11 -13.19 -8.41
CA ALA A 551 27.23 -11.73 -8.60
C ALA A 551 25.93 -10.93 -8.43
N ASP A 552 24.81 -11.37 -8.99
CA ASP A 552 23.50 -10.73 -8.91
C ASP A 552 22.33 -11.72 -9.12
N HIS A 553 21.10 -11.26 -8.89
CA HIS A 553 19.85 -12.01 -9.09
C HIS A 553 19.08 -11.61 -10.37
N ASN A 554 19.56 -10.62 -11.11
CA ASN A 554 18.95 -10.09 -12.35
C ASN A 554 17.48 -9.63 -12.19
N ASP A 555 17.20 -8.87 -11.12
CA ASP A 555 15.99 -8.08 -10.95
C ASP A 555 16.35 -6.59 -11.05
N SER A 556 15.62 -5.82 -11.86
CA SER A 556 15.89 -4.38 -12.05
C SER A 556 15.32 -3.49 -10.94
N VAL A 557 14.49 -4.06 -10.06
CA VAL A 557 13.72 -3.29 -9.06
C VAL A 557 14.28 -3.46 -7.64
N THR A 558 14.85 -4.62 -7.32
CA THR A 558 15.37 -4.92 -5.97
C THR A 558 16.89 -5.04 -5.94
N VAL A 559 17.48 -4.74 -4.78
CA VAL A 559 18.94 -4.86 -4.53
C VAL A 559 19.14 -5.82 -3.36
N ILE A 560 20.08 -6.76 -3.48
CA ILE A 560 20.42 -7.69 -2.41
C ILE A 560 21.20 -6.95 -1.32
N ASP A 561 20.67 -6.95 -0.10
CA ASP A 561 21.45 -6.62 1.09
C ASP A 561 22.37 -7.82 1.45
N PRO A 562 23.70 -7.65 1.43
CA PRO A 562 24.65 -8.72 1.76
C PRO A 562 24.47 -9.29 3.17
N LYS A 563 24.00 -8.47 4.13
CA LYS A 563 23.87 -8.85 5.55
C LYS A 563 22.58 -9.59 5.87
N ARG A 564 21.67 -9.71 4.90
CA ARG A 564 20.34 -10.30 5.10
C ARG A 564 20.28 -11.73 4.59
N ASN A 565 19.55 -12.59 5.31
CA ASN A 565 19.21 -13.94 4.86
C ASN A 565 17.86 -13.93 4.13
N TYR A 566 17.78 -14.64 2.99
CA TYR A 566 16.58 -14.69 2.14
C TYR A 566 16.06 -16.13 2.05
N GLY A 567 14.75 -16.32 2.19
CA GLY A 567 14.10 -17.60 1.90
C GLY A 567 14.07 -17.84 0.38
N VAL A 568 14.71 -18.91 -0.09
CA VAL A 568 14.90 -19.17 -1.54
C VAL A 568 13.90 -20.20 -2.04
N THR A 569 13.85 -21.38 -1.42
CA THR A 569 13.01 -22.50 -1.91
C THR A 569 11.53 -22.15 -1.94
N ALA A 570 10.97 -21.65 -0.83
CA ALA A 570 9.55 -21.31 -0.77
C ALA A 570 9.19 -20.17 -1.76
N ALA A 571 10.03 -19.15 -1.84
CA ALA A 571 9.85 -18.01 -2.73
C ALA A 571 9.92 -18.41 -4.21
N ALA A 572 10.82 -19.32 -4.59
CA ALA A 572 10.91 -19.83 -5.95
C ALA A 572 9.75 -20.79 -6.30
N LYS A 573 9.34 -21.63 -5.34
CA LYS A 573 8.25 -22.59 -5.50
C LYS A 573 6.90 -21.90 -5.70
N HIS A 574 6.65 -20.77 -5.02
CA HIS A 574 5.35 -20.11 -5.06
C HIS A 574 4.89 -19.74 -6.48
N PRO A 575 5.64 -18.97 -7.30
CA PRO A 575 5.25 -18.65 -8.67
C PRO A 575 4.96 -19.83 -9.60
N ILE A 576 5.76 -20.90 -9.48
CA ILE A 576 5.64 -22.11 -10.30
C ILE A 576 4.27 -22.76 -10.08
N TYR A 577 3.95 -22.99 -8.80
CA TYR A 577 2.71 -23.63 -8.41
C TYR A 577 1.51 -22.68 -8.53
N GLU A 578 1.69 -21.40 -8.25
CA GLU A 578 0.61 -20.41 -8.32
C GLU A 578 0.12 -20.25 -9.76
N ASN A 579 1.01 -20.22 -10.75
CA ASN A 579 0.62 -20.18 -12.15
C ASN A 579 -0.24 -21.40 -12.55
N PHE A 580 0.12 -22.59 -12.06
CA PHE A 580 -0.69 -23.80 -12.26
C PHE A 580 -2.06 -23.67 -11.58
N ARG A 581 -2.10 -23.22 -10.32
CA ARG A 581 -3.34 -23.02 -9.57
C ARG A 581 -4.26 -22.00 -10.25
N VAL A 582 -3.73 -20.91 -10.79
CA VAL A 582 -4.52 -19.88 -11.49
C VAL A 582 -5.12 -20.44 -12.78
N LYS A 583 -4.33 -21.19 -13.57
CA LYS A 583 -4.83 -21.86 -14.78
C LYS A 583 -5.94 -22.86 -14.46
N ALA A 584 -5.76 -23.68 -13.42
CA ALA A 584 -6.78 -24.62 -12.94
C ALA A 584 -8.03 -23.88 -12.44
N PHE A 585 -7.87 -22.82 -11.65
CA PHE A 585 -8.97 -22.00 -11.15
C PHE A 585 -9.77 -21.38 -12.29
N LYS A 586 -9.09 -20.81 -13.30
CA LYS A 586 -9.74 -20.27 -14.50
C LYS A 586 -10.56 -21.33 -15.25
N ALA A 587 -10.01 -22.54 -15.43
CA ALA A 587 -10.73 -23.62 -16.10
C ALA A 587 -11.95 -24.09 -15.29
N LEU A 588 -11.83 -24.14 -13.96
CA LEU A 588 -12.92 -24.51 -13.06
C LEU A 588 -14.02 -23.44 -13.02
N LEU A 589 -13.72 -22.15 -13.18
CA LEU A 589 -14.77 -21.13 -13.28
C LEU A 589 -15.72 -21.37 -14.47
N THR A 590 -15.24 -22.01 -15.54
CA THR A 590 -16.05 -22.30 -16.74
C THR A 590 -16.64 -23.72 -16.76
N SER A 591 -16.38 -24.54 -15.74
CA SER A 591 -16.92 -25.91 -15.69
C SER A 591 -18.40 -25.95 -15.36
N ALA A 592 -19.02 -27.12 -15.51
CA ALA A 592 -20.41 -27.36 -15.10
C ALA A 592 -20.62 -26.99 -13.63
N THR A 593 -21.76 -26.38 -13.32
CA THR A 593 -22.15 -25.97 -11.97
C THR A 593 -22.32 -27.19 -11.07
N SER A 594 -21.49 -27.30 -10.03
CA SER A 594 -21.63 -28.34 -9.00
C SER A 594 -20.97 -27.90 -7.68
N ASP A 595 -21.26 -28.63 -6.59
CA ASP A 595 -20.60 -28.38 -5.30
C ASP A 595 -19.14 -28.84 -5.32
N GLU A 596 -18.80 -29.84 -6.15
CA GLU A 596 -17.41 -30.26 -6.39
C GLU A 596 -16.61 -29.15 -7.10
N GLN A 597 -17.22 -28.42 -8.03
CA GLN A 597 -16.59 -27.25 -8.66
C GLN A 597 -16.18 -26.21 -7.61
N LEU A 598 -17.13 -25.82 -6.75
CA LEU A 598 -16.88 -24.84 -5.68
C LEU A 598 -15.86 -25.35 -4.67
N THR A 599 -15.91 -26.64 -4.34
CA THR A 599 -14.93 -27.29 -3.44
C THR A 599 -13.53 -27.24 -4.04
N ALA A 600 -13.38 -27.55 -5.34
CA ALA A 600 -12.09 -27.49 -6.02
C ALA A 600 -11.55 -26.06 -6.12
N LEU A 601 -12.39 -25.07 -6.43
CA LEU A 601 -12.02 -23.64 -6.39
C LEU A 601 -11.55 -23.24 -4.98
N GLY A 602 -12.28 -23.68 -3.97
CA GLY A 602 -11.98 -23.43 -2.57
C GLY A 602 -10.64 -24.00 -2.11
N GLU A 603 -10.35 -25.23 -2.52
CA GLU A 603 -9.10 -25.92 -2.25
C GLU A 603 -7.89 -25.18 -2.84
N LEU A 604 -8.02 -24.68 -4.08
CA LEU A 604 -6.97 -23.87 -4.71
C LEU A 604 -6.68 -22.57 -3.95
N LEU A 605 -7.71 -21.92 -3.39
CA LEU A 605 -7.53 -20.74 -2.53
C LEU A 605 -6.76 -21.10 -1.26
N TYR A 606 -7.16 -22.16 -0.54
CA TYR A 606 -6.44 -22.58 0.66
C TYR A 606 -4.98 -22.94 0.37
N GLN A 607 -4.70 -23.66 -0.73
CA GLN A 607 -3.33 -23.97 -1.15
C GLN A 607 -2.51 -22.71 -1.42
N CYS A 608 -3.09 -21.69 -2.06
CA CYS A 608 -2.44 -20.39 -2.23
C CYS A 608 -2.15 -19.73 -0.86
N HIS A 609 -3.12 -19.75 0.07
CA HIS A 609 -2.95 -19.18 1.42
C HIS A 609 -1.79 -19.82 2.20
N TYR A 610 -1.67 -21.14 2.17
CA TYR A 610 -0.54 -21.83 2.79
C TYR A 610 0.77 -21.54 2.06
N SER A 611 0.74 -21.38 0.74
CA SER A 611 1.92 -20.99 -0.04
C SER A 611 2.43 -19.60 0.32
N TYR A 612 1.54 -18.63 0.62
CA TYR A 612 1.91 -17.33 1.18
C TYR A 612 2.61 -17.47 2.53
N SER A 613 2.03 -18.27 3.43
CA SER A 613 2.57 -18.49 4.77
C SER A 613 3.96 -19.13 4.71
N ALA A 614 4.18 -20.09 3.81
CA ALA A 614 5.48 -20.69 3.57
C ALA A 614 6.54 -19.68 3.07
N CYS A 615 6.12 -18.62 2.37
CA CYS A 615 7.01 -17.52 1.97
C CYS A 615 7.29 -16.52 3.11
N GLY A 616 6.72 -16.72 4.30
CA GLY A 616 6.83 -15.77 5.42
C GLY A 616 5.87 -14.59 5.31
N LEU A 617 4.82 -14.69 4.48
CA LEU A 617 3.82 -13.64 4.26
C LEU A 617 2.46 -13.95 4.90
N GLY A 618 2.41 -14.93 5.80
CA GLY A 618 1.22 -15.24 6.58
C GLY A 618 0.99 -14.23 7.71
N SER A 619 -0.18 -14.29 8.35
CA SER A 619 -0.43 -13.51 9.57
C SER A 619 -1.52 -14.15 10.43
N ASP A 620 -1.41 -14.03 11.75
CA ASP A 620 -2.40 -14.59 12.68
C ASP A 620 -3.84 -14.14 12.36
N GLY A 621 -4.01 -12.90 11.89
CA GLY A 621 -5.32 -12.35 11.54
C GLY A 621 -5.92 -12.97 10.28
N THR A 622 -5.13 -13.06 9.20
CA THR A 622 -5.56 -13.67 7.94
C THR A 622 -5.79 -15.18 8.12
N ASP A 623 -4.93 -15.85 8.87
CA ASP A 623 -5.02 -17.28 9.13
C ASP A 623 -6.25 -17.61 9.97
N ARG A 624 -6.58 -16.74 10.94
CA ARG A 624 -7.82 -16.87 11.72
C ARG A 624 -9.06 -16.69 10.85
N LEU A 625 -9.07 -15.71 9.96
CA LEU A 625 -10.18 -15.52 9.02
C LEU A 625 -10.37 -16.74 8.11
N ALA A 626 -9.28 -17.26 7.53
CA ALA A 626 -9.32 -18.46 6.70
C ALA A 626 -9.85 -19.68 7.48
N LYS A 627 -9.42 -19.88 8.72
CA LYS A 627 -9.93 -20.94 9.61
C LYS A 627 -11.40 -20.76 9.96
N LEU A 628 -11.87 -19.53 10.15
CA LEU A 628 -13.30 -19.25 10.40
C LEU A 628 -14.15 -19.62 9.17
N VAL A 629 -13.69 -19.29 7.96
CA VAL A 629 -14.36 -19.72 6.72
C VAL A 629 -14.40 -21.24 6.62
N GLN A 630 -13.27 -21.91 6.88
CA GLN A 630 -13.19 -23.38 6.87
C GLN A 630 -14.12 -24.02 7.92
N ALA A 631 -14.28 -23.41 9.10
CA ALA A 631 -15.21 -23.88 10.12
C ALA A 631 -16.68 -23.73 9.67
N MET A 632 -17.03 -22.66 8.95
CA MET A 632 -18.38 -22.49 8.38
C MET A 632 -18.68 -23.51 7.28
N GLN A 633 -17.67 -23.84 6.45
CA GLN A 633 -17.77 -24.84 5.40
C GLN A 633 -18.15 -26.23 5.95
N HIS A 634 -17.65 -26.61 7.13
CA HIS A 634 -17.84 -27.94 7.74
C HIS A 634 -18.87 -27.96 8.89
N SER A 635 -19.67 -26.90 9.06
CA SER A 635 -20.65 -26.86 10.14
C SER A 635 -21.72 -27.94 9.97
N LYS A 636 -21.98 -28.73 11.02
CA LYS A 636 -22.95 -29.85 10.99
C LYS A 636 -24.42 -29.41 10.98
N SER A 637 -24.69 -28.12 11.24
CA SER A 637 -26.05 -27.61 11.43
C SER A 637 -26.67 -26.96 10.20
N ASP A 638 -25.90 -26.70 9.14
CA ASP A 638 -26.36 -26.07 7.90
C ASP A 638 -25.44 -26.48 6.76
N ASP A 639 -26.00 -26.72 5.56
CA ASP A 639 -25.22 -26.89 4.33
C ASP A 639 -24.27 -25.68 4.16
N GLY A 640 -22.98 -25.88 4.43
CA GLY A 640 -21.97 -24.82 4.32
C GLY A 640 -21.96 -24.22 2.92
N THR A 641 -22.09 -22.90 2.81
CA THR A 641 -22.18 -22.21 1.51
C THR A 641 -20.91 -21.45 1.13
N LEU A 642 -19.91 -21.44 2.00
CA LEU A 642 -18.56 -20.94 1.76
C LEU A 642 -17.60 -22.12 1.53
N TYR A 643 -16.66 -21.99 0.59
CA TYR A 643 -15.87 -23.12 0.11
C TYR A 643 -14.36 -22.92 0.20
N GLY A 644 -13.88 -21.68 0.24
CA GLY A 644 -12.44 -21.44 0.38
C GLY A 644 -12.10 -20.00 0.70
N ALA A 645 -10.89 -19.82 1.24
CA ALA A 645 -10.39 -18.51 1.62
C ALA A 645 -8.87 -18.43 1.45
N LYS A 646 -8.38 -17.24 1.09
CA LYS A 646 -6.96 -16.94 1.06
C LYS A 646 -6.63 -15.50 1.36
N ILE A 647 -5.43 -15.26 1.86
CA ILE A 647 -4.84 -13.92 1.92
C ILE A 647 -4.72 -13.30 0.52
N THR A 648 -4.79 -11.97 0.45
CA THR A 648 -4.71 -11.19 -0.79
C THR A 648 -3.69 -10.05 -0.68
N GLY A 649 -3.21 -9.54 -1.81
CA GLY A 649 -2.22 -8.46 -1.87
C GLY A 649 -0.82 -8.89 -1.43
N GLY A 650 -0.03 -7.96 -0.88
CA GLY A 650 1.38 -8.19 -0.53
C GLY A 650 1.64 -9.10 0.67
N GLY A 651 0.60 -9.53 1.39
CA GLY A 651 0.70 -10.43 2.54
C GLY A 651 1.02 -9.74 3.89
N SER A 652 1.38 -10.55 4.89
CA SER A 652 1.65 -10.19 6.28
C SER A 652 0.49 -9.51 7.01
N GLY A 653 -0.74 -9.62 6.49
CA GLY A 653 -1.93 -8.94 7.03
C GLY A 653 -2.91 -8.63 5.91
N GLY A 654 -3.69 -7.56 6.09
CA GLY A 654 -4.64 -7.09 5.08
C GLY A 654 -5.88 -7.98 4.97
N THR A 655 -6.29 -8.27 3.74
CA THR A 655 -7.60 -8.84 3.43
C THR A 655 -7.51 -10.33 3.07
N VAL A 656 -8.58 -11.07 3.36
CA VAL A 656 -8.78 -12.46 2.93
C VAL A 656 -9.88 -12.50 1.87
N CYS A 657 -9.57 -13.00 0.67
CA CYS A 657 -10.53 -13.33 -0.37
C CYS A 657 -11.25 -14.63 0.00
N VAL A 658 -12.57 -14.66 -0.10
CA VAL A 658 -13.43 -15.81 0.23
C VAL A 658 -14.31 -16.13 -0.99
N VAL A 659 -14.45 -17.41 -1.32
CA VAL A 659 -15.38 -17.91 -2.35
C VAL A 659 -16.56 -18.66 -1.74
N GLY A 660 -17.74 -18.48 -2.31
CA GLY A 660 -18.94 -19.21 -1.89
C GLY A 660 -20.08 -19.14 -2.90
N LYS A 661 -21.19 -19.80 -2.57
CA LYS A 661 -22.44 -19.72 -3.33
C LYS A 661 -22.97 -18.30 -3.32
N ASN A 662 -23.44 -17.82 -4.46
CA ASN A 662 -24.14 -16.54 -4.59
C ASN A 662 -25.56 -16.64 -4.02
N CYS A 663 -25.69 -16.69 -2.69
CA CYS A 663 -26.97 -16.78 -1.99
C CYS A 663 -26.95 -15.99 -0.68
N LEU A 664 -28.15 -15.68 -0.15
CA LEU A 664 -28.31 -14.93 1.09
C LEU A 664 -27.62 -15.60 2.28
N ARG A 665 -27.60 -16.95 2.32
CA ARG A 665 -26.97 -17.71 3.39
C ARG A 665 -25.47 -17.43 3.48
N SER A 666 -24.77 -17.36 2.34
CA SER A 666 -23.34 -17.02 2.32
C SER A 666 -23.09 -15.64 2.90
N SER A 667 -23.89 -14.63 2.52
CA SER A 667 -23.76 -13.28 3.10
C SER A 667 -24.00 -13.28 4.62
N GLN A 668 -24.94 -14.07 5.13
CA GLN A 668 -25.15 -14.24 6.57
C GLN A 668 -23.94 -14.89 7.26
N GLN A 669 -23.35 -15.93 6.65
CA GLN A 669 -22.14 -16.58 7.17
C GLN A 669 -20.93 -15.63 7.18
N ILE A 670 -20.78 -14.75 6.18
CA ILE A 670 -19.75 -13.71 6.19
C ILE A 670 -19.94 -12.73 7.35
N ILE A 671 -21.17 -12.29 7.63
CA ILE A 671 -21.48 -11.45 8.80
C ILE A 671 -21.19 -12.20 10.11
N GLU A 672 -21.51 -13.49 10.17
CA GLU A 672 -21.20 -14.31 11.35
C GLU A 672 -19.69 -14.43 11.58
N ILE A 673 -18.90 -14.64 10.52
CA ILE A 673 -17.43 -14.63 10.57
C ILE A 673 -16.93 -13.27 11.07
N GLN A 674 -17.49 -12.17 10.55
CA GLN A 674 -17.15 -10.81 10.97
C GLN A 674 -17.37 -10.61 12.49
N GLN A 675 -18.50 -11.07 13.03
CA GLN A 675 -18.80 -10.98 14.47
C GLN A 675 -17.91 -11.92 15.31
N ARG A 676 -17.70 -13.16 14.87
CA ARG A 676 -16.80 -14.11 15.55
C ARG A 676 -15.36 -13.56 15.60
N TYR A 677 -14.88 -12.95 14.52
CA TYR A 677 -13.58 -12.32 14.48
C TYR A 677 -13.51 -11.10 15.42
N LYS A 678 -14.53 -10.24 15.44
CA LYS A 678 -14.64 -9.12 16.39
C LYS A 678 -14.61 -9.59 17.84
N ASN A 679 -15.39 -10.61 18.18
CA ASN A 679 -15.42 -11.13 19.54
C ASN A 679 -14.05 -11.68 19.98
N ALA A 680 -13.29 -12.23 19.04
CA ALA A 680 -11.98 -12.79 19.33
C ALA A 680 -10.83 -11.75 19.34
N THR A 681 -10.96 -10.63 18.63
CA THR A 681 -9.85 -9.69 18.38
C THR A 681 -10.14 -8.25 18.82
N GLY A 682 -11.38 -7.90 19.11
CA GLY A 682 -11.87 -6.53 19.30
C GLY A 682 -12.05 -5.74 17.99
N TYR A 683 -11.53 -6.23 16.86
CA TYR A 683 -11.62 -5.55 15.56
C TYR A 683 -12.81 -6.06 14.76
N LEU A 684 -13.67 -5.16 14.26
CA LEU A 684 -14.74 -5.51 13.32
C LEU A 684 -14.18 -5.45 11.88
N PRO A 685 -14.05 -6.59 11.17
CA PRO A 685 -13.55 -6.59 9.79
C PRO A 685 -14.35 -5.69 8.87
N PHE A 686 -13.69 -4.96 7.98
CA PHE A 686 -14.37 -4.39 6.82
C PHE A 686 -14.61 -5.50 5.78
N VAL A 687 -15.82 -5.55 5.21
CA VAL A 687 -16.18 -6.55 4.19
C VAL A 687 -16.30 -5.86 2.84
N PHE A 688 -15.47 -6.30 1.90
CA PHE A 688 -15.52 -5.91 0.50
C PHE A 688 -16.50 -6.83 -0.24
N GLU A 689 -17.49 -6.24 -0.90
CA GLU A 689 -18.47 -6.94 -1.71
C GLU A 689 -18.83 -6.11 -2.95
N GLY A 690 -19.07 -6.82 -4.05
CA GLY A 690 -19.34 -6.20 -5.34
C GLY A 690 -18.06 -5.79 -6.08
N SER A 691 -18.25 -5.18 -7.23
CA SER A 691 -17.18 -4.82 -8.14
C SER A 691 -17.50 -3.54 -8.90
N SER A 692 -16.49 -2.97 -9.55
CA SER A 692 -16.59 -1.72 -10.30
C SER A 692 -15.86 -1.83 -11.64
N PRO A 693 -16.24 -1.07 -12.67
CA PRO A 693 -15.35 -0.87 -13.81
C PRO A 693 -14.08 -0.12 -13.38
N GLY A 694 -12.99 -0.38 -14.10
CA GLY A 694 -11.72 0.33 -14.01
C GLY A 694 -11.74 1.70 -14.68
N ALA A 695 -10.64 2.45 -14.52
CA ALA A 695 -10.53 3.82 -15.00
C ALA A 695 -10.71 3.96 -16.51
N GLY A 696 -10.25 2.99 -17.31
CA GLY A 696 -10.41 3.01 -18.76
C GLY A 696 -11.87 2.89 -19.21
N ARG A 697 -12.70 2.15 -18.46
CA ARG A 697 -14.14 2.05 -18.72
C ARG A 697 -14.91 3.24 -18.17
N PHE A 698 -14.45 3.83 -17.07
CA PHE A 698 -15.02 5.07 -16.52
C PHE A 698 -14.74 6.27 -17.44
N GLY A 699 -13.55 6.35 -18.02
CA GLY A 699 -13.10 7.50 -18.79
C GLY A 699 -12.79 8.68 -17.87
N HIS A 700 -13.39 9.84 -18.14
CA HIS A 700 -13.30 11.01 -17.27
C HIS A 700 -14.56 11.86 -17.39
N LEU A 701 -14.82 12.67 -16.37
CA LEU A 701 -15.78 13.76 -16.45
C LEU A 701 -15.05 15.08 -16.69
N LYS A 702 -15.68 15.96 -17.46
CA LYS A 702 -15.33 17.37 -17.52
C LYS A 702 -16.50 18.15 -16.98
N ILE A 703 -16.29 18.89 -15.90
CA ILE A 703 -17.35 19.58 -15.16
C ILE A 703 -17.03 21.07 -14.99
N ARG A 704 -18.07 21.88 -14.78
CA ARG A 704 -17.97 23.29 -14.41
C ARG A 704 -19.07 23.62 -13.41
N ARG A 705 -18.80 24.43 -12.38
CA ARG A 705 -19.84 24.83 -11.42
C ARG A 705 -20.89 25.68 -12.14
N ARG A 706 -22.17 25.37 -11.94
CA ARG A 706 -23.25 26.26 -12.38
C ARG A 706 -23.28 27.46 -11.44
N THR A 707 -23.17 28.66 -11.98
CA THR A 707 -23.44 29.88 -11.21
C THR A 707 -24.91 29.88 -10.83
N SER A 708 -25.22 29.96 -9.53
CA SER A 708 -26.58 30.24 -9.11
C SER A 708 -26.98 31.57 -9.74
N SER A 709 -28.04 31.57 -10.54
CA SER A 709 -28.67 32.83 -10.93
C SER A 709 -29.03 33.52 -9.62
N LYS A 710 -28.34 34.61 -9.30
CA LYS A 710 -28.81 35.55 -8.29
C LYS A 710 -30.24 35.88 -8.69
N LEU A 711 -31.22 35.35 -7.94
CA LEU A 711 -32.59 35.82 -7.98
C LEU A 711 -32.52 37.31 -7.66
N THR A 712 -32.56 38.11 -8.73
CA THR A 712 -32.75 39.56 -8.72
C THR A 712 -34.03 39.94 -8.02
#